data_AF-A0A0G4I6I4-F1
#
_entry.id   AF-A0A0G4I6I4-F1
#
_cell.length_a   1.000
_cell.length_b   1.000
_cell.length_c   1.000
_cell.angle_alpha   90.00
_cell.angle_beta   90.00
_cell.angle_gamma   90.00
#
_symmetry.space_group_name_H-M   'P 1'
#
loop_
_entity.id
_entity.type
_entity.pdbx_description
1 polymer ?
#
loop_
_entity_poly.entity_id
_entity_poly.type
_entity_poly.pdbx_seq_one_letter_code
_entity_poly.pdbx_strand_id
1 'polypeptide(L)'
;MNGPKHTARLKWLWVALGALLCFSEVLDVVSSAEADEEDAPTTNMTVNFRNQLDIDVDLYFVGHEEDMLLHHIKSNKSVNIDTWPSHRFASRRTSGTRNLQEFEIGWETKEVIIDDDGSSAQPVWTPERLQSIILDLQERVKTLEDELKSQRENCNGDQVLKNHVAVTRKQSTPGVYTNAPERKTPDEVWKGYMERTKSLWEKFERLDQCDQFPFKEFEADPQETIFVQISSYRDPELPNTITDILKRAEAPERLRFGIHRQYHPDETEDPIAQWRADDRFRIVESLWNESQGVGWSRNLVNGLYQNETFALQVDSHNQFTDKWDQKAINQVKNLQLLGFPKPILSVYVPHWNDSDPTRETWDFTPTVNVFHRFSNHGPFGFRAEAMEKFEERCHPLPTAFYSAHFAFSPGQAVVDFRMDPQLYFEGEEPAQTIRAFTHGYDLFAPHQLITWHLYTRAKERKHWDDNDISERNVKSLEHYQKIFWPPNNEKKENELVETKKTVSNFLAGDKKKENEEGEKEGDKERKEEARELQQEDADAESHGNIQMNEYGPGKERSVTEYELFAGLLTREARLLPFNVEEPSAWRQTPMALKAPIFDSEREWIDAHLSPWELCFVIDRRFFGGAPLEDFTLVLFALQEGDTELYRRDLTDEELETCRGVLKTGDPACRVCRPNVFMDTDPTKEYKYVLWPVTKSQGWLKKMVGPIKTLE
;
A
#
# COMPACT_ATOMS: atom_id res chain seq x y z
N MET A 1 -56.43 -52.29 -28.17
CA MET A 1 -56.11 -52.79 -29.52
C MET A 1 -54.70 -52.32 -29.88
N ASN A 2 -53.91 -53.17 -30.52
CA ASN A 2 -52.63 -52.93 -31.22
C ASN A 2 -51.59 -51.97 -30.57
N GLY A 3 -50.46 -52.51 -30.09
CA GLY A 3 -49.16 -51.81 -30.09
C GLY A 3 -48.40 -52.11 -31.40
N PRO A 4 -47.06 -52.28 -31.39
CA PRO A 4 -46.01 -51.66 -30.57
C PRO A 4 -44.76 -51.27 -31.44
N LYS A 5 -43.59 -50.98 -30.84
CA LYS A 5 -42.21 -51.04 -31.46
C LYS A 5 -41.87 -49.95 -32.51
N HIS A 6 -40.61 -49.64 -32.91
CA HIS A 6 -39.25 -49.83 -32.35
C HIS A 6 -38.24 -48.85 -33.02
N THR A 7 -37.19 -48.46 -32.28
CA THR A 7 -35.78 -48.18 -32.69
C THR A 7 -35.40 -47.71 -34.11
N ALA A 8 -34.68 -46.59 -34.15
CA ALA A 8 -33.41 -46.32 -34.82
C ALA A 8 -32.82 -47.33 -35.84
N ARG A 9 -32.45 -46.82 -37.03
CA ARG A 9 -31.20 -46.99 -37.81
C ARG A 9 -31.42 -46.43 -39.23
N LEU A 10 -30.46 -46.00 -40.06
CA LEU A 10 -29.04 -45.62 -40.03
C LEU A 10 -28.62 -45.61 -41.52
N LYS A 11 -27.89 -44.60 -41.99
CA LYS A 11 -26.94 -44.65 -43.13
C LYS A 11 -27.34 -45.45 -44.41
N TRP A 12 -28.17 -44.87 -45.27
CA TRP A 12 -28.18 -45.00 -46.74
C TRP A 12 -28.80 -43.67 -47.25
N LEU A 13 -28.16 -42.82 -48.07
CA LEU A 13 -27.37 -43.12 -49.26
C LEU A 13 -26.18 -42.14 -49.44
N TRP A 14 -24.95 -42.63 -49.27
CA TRP A 14 -23.70 -41.89 -49.53
C TRP A 14 -23.32 -41.91 -51.04
N VAL A 15 -24.31 -41.87 -51.93
CA VAL A 15 -24.18 -42.26 -53.37
C VAL A 15 -24.74 -41.19 -54.32
N ALA A 16 -25.00 -39.99 -53.83
CA ALA A 16 -25.11 -38.78 -54.68
C ALA A 16 -23.72 -38.12 -54.93
N LEU A 17 -22.65 -38.84 -54.60
CA LEU A 17 -21.29 -38.55 -55.03
C LEU A 17 -21.17 -38.94 -56.53
N GLY A 18 -20.68 -38.04 -57.39
CA GLY A 18 -20.15 -38.45 -58.71
C GLY A 18 -20.47 -37.59 -59.94
N ALA A 19 -21.44 -36.66 -59.89
CA ALA A 19 -21.71 -35.75 -61.01
C ALA A 19 -22.25 -34.39 -60.48
N LEU A 20 -21.63 -33.23 -60.72
CA LEU A 20 -20.58 -32.93 -61.69
C LEU A 20 -19.31 -32.36 -61.04
N LEU A 21 -18.28 -33.22 -60.95
CA LEU A 21 -16.89 -32.77 -61.09
C LEU A 21 -16.70 -32.32 -62.54
N CYS A 22 -16.53 -31.02 -62.78
CA CYS A 22 -15.85 -30.46 -63.95
C CYS A 22 -15.76 -28.93 -63.83
N PHE A 23 -14.85 -28.45 -62.98
CA PHE A 23 -14.03 -27.25 -63.18
C PHE A 23 -12.98 -27.19 -62.06
N SER A 24 -12.03 -28.14 -62.11
CA SER A 24 -10.72 -27.97 -61.48
C SER A 24 -9.83 -27.12 -62.38
N GLU A 25 -8.79 -26.52 -61.80
CA GLU A 25 -7.81 -25.63 -62.48
C GLU A 25 -8.35 -24.25 -62.87
N VAL A 26 -8.54 -23.37 -61.88
CA VAL A 26 -7.65 -22.22 -61.60
C VAL A 26 -7.99 -21.66 -60.19
N LEU A 27 -6.99 -21.66 -59.29
CA LEU A 27 -6.97 -21.05 -57.94
C LEU A 27 -7.83 -21.74 -56.84
N ASP A 28 -7.31 -22.85 -56.30
CA ASP A 28 -7.71 -23.43 -55.00
C ASP A 28 -7.51 -22.41 -53.85
N VAL A 29 -8.50 -22.12 -53.00
CA VAL A 29 -9.18 -22.96 -51.97
C VAL A 29 -8.31 -23.19 -50.73
N VAL A 30 -8.64 -22.47 -49.64
CA VAL A 30 -9.30 -23.09 -48.47
C VAL A 30 -10.36 -22.12 -47.94
N SER A 31 -11.59 -22.59 -47.87
CA SER A 31 -12.57 -22.14 -46.88
C SER A 31 -12.82 -23.29 -45.90
N SER A 32 -13.10 -22.99 -44.64
CA SER A 32 -14.20 -23.59 -43.87
C SER A 32 -14.24 -23.05 -42.45
N ALA A 33 -15.43 -23.07 -41.85
CA ALA A 33 -15.68 -22.77 -40.44
C ALA A 33 -15.61 -24.06 -39.57
N GLU A 34 -15.99 -23.92 -38.29
CA GLU A 34 -16.04 -24.93 -37.20
C GLU A 34 -14.79 -25.01 -36.29
N ALA A 35 -14.84 -24.24 -35.20
CA ALA A 35 -14.56 -24.57 -33.79
C ALA A 35 -15.11 -23.36 -32.99
N ASP A 36 -16.06 -23.50 -32.06
CA ASP A 36 -15.97 -24.10 -30.72
C ASP A 36 -15.12 -23.26 -29.74
N GLU A 37 -15.35 -23.46 -28.44
CA GLU A 37 -14.65 -22.76 -27.35
C GLU A 37 -13.13 -22.89 -27.50
N GLU A 38 -12.41 -21.76 -27.62
CA GLU A 38 -10.98 -21.69 -27.33
C GLU A 38 -10.75 -20.70 -26.19
N ASP A 39 -10.10 -21.20 -25.14
CA ASP A 39 -9.77 -20.47 -23.92
C ASP A 39 -9.09 -19.12 -24.23
N ALA A 40 -9.38 -18.09 -23.41
CA ALA A 40 -8.40 -17.03 -23.23
C ALA A 40 -7.11 -17.70 -22.75
N PRO A 41 -5.97 -17.57 -23.44
CA PRO A 41 -4.85 -18.48 -23.25
C PRO A 41 -4.29 -18.39 -21.83
N THR A 42 -4.54 -19.41 -21.03
CA THR A 42 -3.96 -19.64 -19.70
C THR A 42 -2.46 -20.01 -19.75
N THR A 43 -1.85 -19.79 -20.91
CA THR A 43 -0.59 -20.34 -21.41
C THR A 43 0.37 -19.23 -21.85
N ASN A 44 1.67 -19.55 -21.86
CA ASN A 44 2.71 -18.60 -22.22
C ASN A 44 2.52 -18.06 -23.64
N MET A 45 2.77 -16.77 -23.85
CA MET A 45 2.90 -16.20 -25.19
C MET A 45 4.34 -16.26 -25.66
N THR A 46 4.57 -16.67 -26.91
CA THR A 46 5.91 -16.63 -27.51
C THR A 46 6.13 -15.31 -28.23
N VAL A 47 7.03 -14.47 -27.71
CA VAL A 47 7.45 -13.20 -28.35
C VAL A 47 8.76 -13.41 -29.12
N ASN A 48 8.84 -12.91 -30.36
CA ASN A 48 10.09 -12.91 -31.12
C ASN A 48 10.92 -11.64 -30.82
N PHE A 49 12.12 -11.80 -30.27
CA PHE A 49 13.07 -10.70 -30.08
C PHE A 49 14.08 -10.71 -31.23
N ARG A 50 14.07 -9.66 -32.06
CA ARG A 50 14.91 -9.55 -33.26
C ARG A 50 15.98 -8.49 -33.10
N ASN A 51 17.24 -8.92 -33.00
CA ASN A 51 18.41 -8.05 -33.05
C ASN A 51 18.67 -7.61 -34.50
N GLN A 52 18.46 -6.32 -34.81
CA GLN A 52 18.78 -5.71 -36.11
C GLN A 52 20.14 -4.99 -36.12
N LEU A 53 20.89 -5.02 -35.02
CA LEU A 53 22.21 -4.42 -34.92
C LEU A 53 23.29 -5.31 -35.57
N ASP A 54 24.34 -4.66 -36.07
CA ASP A 54 25.57 -5.32 -36.56
C ASP A 54 26.49 -5.82 -35.42
N ILE A 55 25.96 -5.97 -34.20
CA ILE A 55 26.65 -6.45 -33.01
C ILE A 55 25.82 -7.50 -32.26
N ASP A 56 26.49 -8.34 -31.46
CA ASP A 56 25.83 -9.28 -30.55
C ASP A 56 25.26 -8.53 -29.33
N VAL A 57 24.09 -8.98 -28.86
CA VAL A 57 23.29 -8.34 -27.82
C VAL A 57 22.89 -9.36 -26.77
N ASP A 58 22.96 -8.97 -25.51
CA ASP A 58 22.52 -9.76 -24.37
C ASP A 58 21.13 -9.28 -23.94
N LEU A 59 20.17 -10.21 -23.88
CA LEU A 59 18.81 -9.96 -23.46
C LEU A 59 18.62 -10.36 -21.99
N TYR A 60 18.13 -9.42 -21.19
CA TYR A 60 17.84 -9.55 -19.78
C TYR A 60 16.33 -9.48 -19.53
N PHE A 61 15.87 -10.19 -18.50
CA PHE A 61 14.62 -9.92 -17.81
C PHE A 61 14.88 -8.90 -16.70
N VAL A 62 14.04 -7.87 -16.59
CA VAL A 62 14.23 -6.78 -15.62
C VAL A 62 13.46 -7.11 -14.34
N GLY A 63 14.21 -7.38 -13.26
CA GLY A 63 13.67 -7.71 -11.94
C GLY A 63 13.64 -6.50 -11.00
N HIS A 64 13.03 -6.68 -9.82
CA HIS A 64 13.00 -5.64 -8.79
C HIS A 64 14.30 -5.48 -7.99
N GLU A 65 15.20 -6.47 -8.02
CA GLU A 65 16.45 -6.48 -7.25
C GLU A 65 17.69 -6.58 -8.16
N GLU A 66 17.70 -7.51 -9.13
CA GLU A 66 18.72 -7.59 -10.20
C GLU A 66 18.12 -7.98 -11.57
N ASP A 67 18.82 -7.62 -12.65
CA ASP A 67 18.47 -8.00 -14.02
C ASP A 67 19.04 -9.39 -14.39
N MET A 68 18.18 -10.32 -14.75
CA MET A 68 18.56 -11.70 -15.07
C MET A 68 18.82 -11.87 -16.57
N LEU A 69 20.07 -12.23 -16.93
CA LEU A 69 20.44 -12.59 -18.31
C LEU A 69 19.65 -13.82 -18.78
N LEU A 70 18.88 -13.68 -19.86
CA LEU A 70 18.09 -14.76 -20.47
C LEU A 70 18.73 -15.36 -21.72
N HIS A 71 19.28 -14.54 -22.62
CA HIS A 71 19.79 -15.04 -23.91
C HIS A 71 20.83 -14.12 -24.55
N HIS A 72 21.82 -14.72 -25.22
CA HIS A 72 22.72 -14.01 -26.13
C HIS A 72 22.16 -14.03 -27.56
N ILE A 73 21.69 -12.90 -28.08
CA ILE A 73 21.13 -12.76 -29.42
C ILE A 73 22.19 -12.19 -30.37
N LYS A 74 22.67 -13.04 -31.27
CA LYS A 74 23.68 -12.63 -32.27
C LYS A 74 23.15 -11.55 -33.20
N SER A 75 24.06 -10.76 -33.77
CA SER A 75 23.77 -9.79 -34.83
C SER A 75 22.88 -10.39 -35.92
N ASN A 76 21.85 -9.63 -36.32
CA ASN A 76 20.92 -10.02 -37.38
C ASN A 76 20.25 -11.40 -37.15
N LYS A 77 19.95 -11.74 -35.90
CA LYS A 77 19.20 -12.95 -35.48
C LYS A 77 18.02 -12.60 -34.59
N SER A 78 17.11 -13.56 -34.44
CA SER A 78 16.04 -13.50 -33.46
C SER A 78 15.96 -14.75 -32.59
N VAL A 79 15.31 -14.59 -31.43
CA VAL A 79 14.99 -15.66 -30.49
C VAL A 79 13.50 -15.60 -30.16
N ASN A 80 12.86 -16.76 -30.03
CA ASN A 80 11.51 -16.88 -29.50
C ASN A 80 11.59 -17.11 -28.00
N ILE A 81 10.89 -16.30 -27.21
CA ILE A 81 10.84 -16.43 -25.76
C ILE A 81 9.40 -16.56 -25.32
N ASP A 82 9.12 -17.66 -24.62
CA ASP A 82 7.87 -17.85 -23.90
C ASP A 82 7.87 -16.93 -22.68
N THR A 83 6.94 -15.98 -22.66
CA THR A 83 6.80 -14.91 -21.68
C THR A 83 5.32 -14.66 -21.38
N TRP A 84 5.05 -13.70 -20.50
CA TRP A 84 3.71 -13.20 -20.18
C TRP A 84 3.64 -11.70 -20.48
N PRO A 85 2.42 -11.14 -20.62
CA PRO A 85 2.18 -9.71 -20.52
C PRO A 85 2.72 -9.13 -19.20
N SER A 86 2.96 -7.81 -19.17
CA SER A 86 3.62 -7.04 -18.10
C SER A 86 5.06 -7.45 -17.73
N HIS A 87 5.63 -8.47 -18.37
CA HIS A 87 7.05 -8.77 -18.23
C HIS A 87 7.90 -7.67 -18.84
N ARG A 88 8.90 -7.19 -18.08
CA ARG A 88 9.90 -6.22 -18.53
C ARG A 88 11.21 -6.90 -18.90
N PHE A 89 11.85 -6.37 -19.93
CA PHE A 89 13.10 -6.87 -20.47
C PHE A 89 14.01 -5.70 -20.87
N ALA A 90 15.32 -5.95 -20.87
CA ALA A 90 16.34 -4.99 -21.31
C ALA A 90 17.31 -5.66 -22.28
N SER A 91 17.75 -4.95 -23.31
CA SER A 91 18.82 -5.36 -24.20
C SER A 91 20.12 -4.61 -23.87
N ARG A 92 21.27 -5.29 -23.88
CA ARG A 92 22.60 -4.72 -23.58
C ARG A 92 23.63 -5.19 -24.60
N ARG A 93 24.72 -4.44 -24.79
CA ARG A 93 25.87 -4.97 -25.57
C ARG A 93 26.58 -6.03 -24.73
N THR A 94 26.93 -7.19 -25.31
CA THR A 94 27.65 -8.31 -24.63
C THR A 94 28.98 -7.91 -23.97
N SER A 95 29.51 -6.71 -24.25
CA SER A 95 30.73 -6.15 -23.67
C SER A 95 30.53 -4.81 -22.92
N GLY A 96 29.29 -4.43 -22.59
CA GLY A 96 28.99 -3.14 -21.94
C GLY A 96 27.83 -3.18 -20.95
N THR A 97 27.88 -2.30 -19.96
CA THR A 97 26.91 -2.23 -18.84
C THR A 97 25.72 -1.30 -19.10
N ARG A 98 25.59 -0.73 -20.31
CA ARG A 98 24.55 0.25 -20.65
C ARG A 98 23.42 -0.42 -21.42
N ASN A 99 22.18 -0.21 -20.97
CA ASN A 99 20.97 -0.63 -21.69
C ASN A 99 20.94 0.05 -23.08
N LEU A 100 20.63 -0.73 -24.11
CA LEU A 100 20.35 -0.27 -25.47
C LEU A 100 18.87 0.11 -25.57
N GLN A 101 17.99 -0.75 -25.06
CA GLN A 101 16.55 -0.57 -25.07
C GLN A 101 15.91 -1.35 -23.92
N GLU A 102 14.83 -0.82 -23.36
CA GLU A 102 13.94 -1.52 -22.43
C GLU A 102 12.54 -1.62 -23.03
N PHE A 103 11.82 -2.69 -22.71
CA PHE A 103 10.46 -2.92 -23.20
C PHE A 103 9.63 -3.71 -22.20
N GLU A 104 8.36 -3.34 -22.12
CA GLU A 104 7.30 -4.08 -21.42
C GLU A 104 6.44 -4.82 -22.46
N ILE A 105 6.06 -6.05 -22.16
CA ILE A 105 5.29 -6.89 -23.07
C ILE A 105 3.78 -6.67 -22.88
N GLY A 106 3.09 -6.22 -23.93
CA GLY A 106 1.63 -6.13 -23.98
C GLY A 106 0.98 -7.44 -24.43
N TRP A 107 -0.35 -7.52 -24.30
CA TRP A 107 -1.13 -8.70 -24.70
C TRP A 107 -1.08 -8.98 -26.21
N GLU A 108 -0.84 -7.95 -27.00
CA GLU A 108 -0.75 -7.95 -28.46
C GLU A 108 0.69 -8.05 -29.00
N THR A 109 1.70 -7.99 -28.14
CA THR A 109 3.11 -8.01 -28.54
C THR A 109 3.50 -9.37 -29.09
N LYS A 110 3.83 -9.44 -30.40
CA LYS A 110 4.26 -10.67 -31.08
C LYS A 110 5.73 -10.65 -31.50
N GLU A 111 6.26 -9.46 -31.74
CA GLU A 111 7.66 -9.23 -32.11
C GLU A 111 8.13 -7.93 -31.46
N VAL A 112 9.39 -7.93 -31.01
CA VAL A 112 10.11 -6.76 -30.52
C VAL A 112 11.41 -6.64 -31.32
N ILE A 113 11.66 -5.46 -31.85
CA ILE A 113 12.86 -5.15 -32.63
C ILE A 113 13.86 -4.46 -31.71
N ILE A 114 15.12 -4.90 -31.77
CA ILE A 114 16.23 -4.27 -31.06
C ILE A 114 17.09 -3.55 -32.10
N ASP A 115 17.12 -2.22 -31.99
CA ASP A 115 17.76 -1.26 -32.89
C ASP A 115 18.60 -0.23 -32.09
N ASP A 116 19.27 0.71 -32.76
CA ASP A 116 20.16 1.74 -32.15
C ASP A 116 19.42 3.10 -32.03
N ASP A 117 18.14 3.15 -32.40
CA ASP A 117 17.31 4.37 -32.42
C ASP A 117 16.16 4.37 -31.39
N GLY A 118 15.85 3.22 -30.78
CA GLY A 118 14.84 3.08 -29.74
C GLY A 118 13.40 3.24 -30.25
N SER A 119 13.19 3.24 -31.57
CA SER A 119 11.95 3.70 -32.22
C SER A 119 11.07 2.56 -32.76
N SER A 120 10.92 1.50 -31.98
CA SER A 120 10.03 0.37 -32.29
C SER A 120 8.95 0.06 -31.23
N ALA A 121 8.58 1.06 -30.41
CA ALA A 121 7.26 1.08 -29.77
C ALA A 121 6.17 1.41 -30.82
N GLN A 122 5.32 0.43 -31.16
CA GLN A 122 4.17 0.63 -32.05
C GLN A 122 2.89 0.90 -31.25
N PRO A 123 2.28 2.10 -31.33
CA PRO A 123 0.96 2.35 -30.78
C PRO A 123 -0.13 1.98 -31.82
N VAL A 124 -1.17 1.25 -31.42
CA VAL A 124 -2.32 0.92 -32.30
C VAL A 124 -3.67 1.39 -31.72
N TRP A 125 -3.73 2.68 -31.40
CA TRP A 125 -4.98 3.42 -31.20
C TRP A 125 -5.11 4.49 -32.29
N THR A 126 -5.83 4.21 -33.37
CA THR A 126 -6.14 5.24 -34.38
C THR A 126 -7.49 5.91 -34.07
N PRO A 127 -7.67 7.22 -34.35
CA PRO A 127 -8.91 7.94 -34.04
C PRO A 127 -10.18 7.33 -34.65
N GLU A 128 -10.07 6.68 -35.81
CA GLU A 128 -11.20 6.04 -36.49
C GLU A 128 -11.76 4.85 -35.69
N ARG A 129 -10.91 4.11 -34.97
CA ARG A 129 -11.31 2.95 -34.17
C ARG A 129 -11.94 3.35 -32.84
N LEU A 130 -11.51 4.48 -32.26
CA LEU A 130 -12.16 5.09 -31.11
C LEU A 130 -13.57 5.59 -31.45
N GLN A 131 -13.77 6.18 -32.63
CA GLN A 131 -15.11 6.64 -33.05
C GLN A 131 -16.11 5.50 -33.25
N SER A 132 -15.71 4.32 -33.77
CA SER A 132 -16.65 3.20 -33.90
C SER A 132 -17.06 2.62 -32.55
N ILE A 133 -16.14 2.55 -31.58
CA ILE A 133 -16.42 2.06 -30.22
C ILE A 133 -17.38 3.01 -29.48
N ILE A 134 -17.19 4.33 -29.62
CA ILE A 134 -18.10 5.32 -29.02
C ILE A 134 -19.54 5.20 -29.58
N LEU A 135 -19.68 4.95 -30.89
CA LEU A 135 -20.99 4.74 -31.53
C LEU A 135 -21.69 3.46 -31.03
N ASP A 136 -20.96 2.34 -30.94
CA ASP A 136 -21.52 1.05 -30.51
C ASP A 136 -21.94 1.08 -29.02
N LEU A 137 -21.15 1.75 -28.17
CA LEU A 137 -21.50 1.98 -26.77
C LEU A 137 -22.74 2.88 -26.59
N GLN A 138 -22.90 3.90 -27.43
CA GLN A 138 -24.11 4.77 -27.41
C GLN A 138 -25.38 4.00 -27.80
N GLU A 139 -25.29 3.09 -28.77
CA GLU A 139 -26.40 2.21 -29.15
C GLU A 139 -26.74 1.19 -28.04
N ARG A 140 -25.71 0.67 -27.34
CA ARG A 140 -25.87 -0.24 -26.20
C ARG A 140 -26.54 0.41 -24.99
N VAL A 141 -26.13 1.62 -24.61
CA VAL A 141 -26.74 2.38 -23.49
C VAL A 141 -28.22 2.61 -23.74
N LYS A 142 -28.59 3.04 -24.95
CA LYS A 142 -29.99 3.29 -25.33
C LYS A 142 -30.85 2.01 -25.24
N THR A 143 -30.30 0.86 -25.62
CA THR A 143 -31.00 -0.43 -25.53
C THR A 143 -31.30 -0.80 -24.06
N LEU A 144 -30.36 -0.54 -23.15
CA LEU A 144 -30.53 -0.80 -21.72
C LEU A 144 -31.55 0.16 -21.05
N GLU A 145 -31.63 1.41 -21.50
CA GLU A 145 -32.65 2.36 -21.03
C GLU A 145 -34.08 1.92 -21.38
N ASP A 146 -34.28 1.39 -22.59
CA ASP A 146 -35.58 0.84 -23.03
C ASP A 146 -35.96 -0.45 -22.27
N GLU A 147 -34.98 -1.33 -21.96
CA GLU A 147 -35.20 -2.51 -21.12
C GLU A 147 -35.57 -2.15 -19.67
N LEU A 148 -34.88 -1.17 -19.07
CA LEU A 148 -35.17 -0.72 -17.69
C LEU A 148 -36.57 -0.09 -17.57
N LYS A 149 -37.04 0.56 -18.63
CA LYS A 149 -38.39 1.12 -18.71
C LYS A 149 -39.46 0.04 -18.79
N SER A 150 -39.25 -1.00 -19.60
CA SER A 150 -40.10 -2.19 -19.69
C SER A 150 -40.27 -2.89 -18.33
N GLN A 151 -39.20 -3.01 -17.55
CA GLN A 151 -39.25 -3.61 -16.21
C GLN A 151 -40.07 -2.78 -15.21
N ARG A 152 -40.00 -1.44 -15.28
CA ARG A 152 -40.77 -0.54 -14.39
C ARG A 152 -42.29 -0.57 -14.63
N GLU A 153 -42.72 -0.90 -15.84
CA GLU A 153 -44.15 -0.94 -16.19
C GLU A 153 -44.85 -2.23 -15.72
N ASN A 154 -44.10 -3.30 -15.40
CA ASN A 154 -44.65 -4.60 -14.97
C ASN A 154 -44.91 -4.74 -13.44
N CYS A 155 -44.51 -3.77 -12.61
CA CYS A 155 -44.58 -3.89 -11.14
C CYS A 155 -45.82 -3.24 -10.48
N ASN A 156 -46.86 -2.88 -11.25
CA ASN A 156 -48.10 -2.28 -10.72
C ASN A 156 -49.30 -3.24 -10.86
N GLY A 157 -49.47 -4.15 -9.89
CA GLY A 157 -50.64 -5.03 -9.75
C GLY A 157 -50.93 -5.29 -8.26
N ASP A 158 -52.11 -4.91 -7.78
CA ASP A 158 -52.33 -4.53 -6.37
C ASP A 158 -53.34 -5.45 -5.61
N GLN A 159 -53.23 -5.43 -4.27
CA GLN A 159 -54.25 -5.73 -3.22
C GLN A 159 -54.44 -7.11 -2.50
N VAL A 160 -53.83 -7.20 -1.31
CA VAL A 160 -54.42 -7.23 0.08
C VAL A 160 -55.61 -8.18 0.46
N LEU A 161 -55.49 -9.01 1.55
CA LEU A 161 -56.25 -8.92 2.84
C LEU A 161 -56.16 -10.10 3.88
N LYS A 162 -55.62 -9.79 5.09
CA LYS A 162 -56.03 -10.06 6.51
C LYS A 162 -56.42 -11.44 7.11
N ASN A 163 -55.93 -11.68 8.36
CA ASN A 163 -56.66 -11.83 9.67
C ASN A 163 -55.60 -11.97 10.83
N HIS A 164 -55.52 -11.20 11.94
CA HIS A 164 -56.37 -11.00 13.16
C HIS A 164 -56.27 -12.15 14.25
N VAL A 165 -56.09 -11.96 15.59
CA VAL A 165 -55.81 -10.77 16.47
C VAL A 165 -55.43 -11.14 17.97
N ALA A 166 -54.54 -10.37 18.65
CA ALA A 166 -54.31 -10.20 20.14
C ALA A 166 -53.85 -11.43 21.03
N VAL A 167 -53.31 -11.33 22.28
CA VAL A 167 -53.52 -10.45 23.48
C VAL A 167 -52.24 -10.25 24.39
N THR A 168 -52.27 -9.21 25.24
CA THR A 168 -51.28 -8.62 26.20
C THR A 168 -51.04 -9.43 27.52
N ARG A 169 -50.25 -9.05 28.57
CA ARG A 169 -49.77 -7.77 29.20
C ARG A 169 -48.58 -8.10 30.19
N LYS A 170 -47.74 -7.19 30.71
CA LYS A 170 -48.04 -6.18 31.77
C LYS A 170 -46.90 -5.15 31.98
N GLN A 171 -47.28 -3.93 32.40
CA GLN A 171 -46.43 -2.74 32.54
C GLN A 171 -45.84 -2.56 33.95
N SER A 172 -44.73 -1.80 34.04
CA SER A 172 -44.57 -0.72 35.02
C SER A 172 -44.28 0.60 34.26
N THR A 173 -44.64 1.75 34.85
CA THR A 173 -44.64 3.08 34.20
C THR A 173 -44.81 4.16 35.31
N PRO A 174 -44.37 5.43 35.16
CA PRO A 174 -43.22 5.98 34.44
C PRO A 174 -42.22 6.75 35.36
N GLY A 175 -40.95 6.84 34.95
CA GLY A 175 -40.07 7.95 35.32
C GLY A 175 -39.97 8.90 34.13
N VAL A 176 -40.49 10.12 34.23
CA VAL A 176 -40.55 11.06 33.11
C VAL A 176 -39.19 11.76 32.95
N TYR A 177 -38.38 11.28 32.00
CA TYR A 177 -37.31 12.05 31.37
C TYR A 177 -37.72 12.41 29.94
N THR A 178 -38.58 13.42 29.81
CA THR A 178 -38.77 14.11 28.52
C THR A 178 -37.47 14.82 28.16
N ASN A 179 -37.02 14.65 26.91
CA ASN A 179 -35.83 15.26 26.29
C ASN A 179 -34.49 14.53 26.50
N ALA A 180 -34.48 13.20 26.48
CA ALA A 180 -33.37 12.50 25.83
C ALA A 180 -33.59 12.61 24.30
N PRO A 181 -32.59 12.97 23.48
CA PRO A 181 -32.71 12.85 22.03
C PRO A 181 -32.96 11.38 21.66
N GLU A 182 -33.80 11.14 20.66
CA GLU A 182 -34.05 9.78 20.17
C GLU A 182 -32.71 9.16 19.73
N ARG A 183 -32.38 7.99 20.27
CA ARG A 183 -31.21 7.23 19.83
C ARG A 183 -31.47 6.78 18.40
N LYS A 184 -30.65 7.27 17.47
CA LYS A 184 -30.62 6.80 16.09
C LYS A 184 -30.54 5.28 16.02
N THR A 185 -31.21 4.67 15.06
CA THR A 185 -31.01 3.26 14.73
C THR A 185 -29.60 3.03 14.16
N PRO A 186 -29.07 1.79 14.13
CA PRO A 186 -27.82 1.47 13.45
C PRO A 186 -27.82 1.95 11.99
N ASP A 187 -28.93 1.74 11.26
CA ASP A 187 -29.07 2.16 9.86
C ASP A 187 -29.02 3.70 9.69
N GLU A 188 -29.61 4.45 10.63
CA GLU A 188 -29.55 5.94 10.65
C GLU A 188 -28.17 6.47 11.04
N VAL A 189 -27.38 5.71 11.79
CA VAL A 189 -25.97 6.00 12.08
C VAL A 189 -25.13 5.71 10.84
N TRP A 190 -25.29 4.53 10.24
CA TRP A 190 -24.60 4.07 9.03
C TRP A 190 -24.78 5.04 7.86
N LYS A 191 -26.04 5.34 7.53
CA LYS A 191 -26.38 6.32 6.49
C LYS A 191 -25.72 7.67 6.74
N GLY A 192 -25.61 8.08 8.00
CA GLY A 192 -24.89 9.29 8.39
C GLY A 192 -23.39 9.24 8.07
N TYR A 193 -22.71 8.12 8.29
CA TYR A 193 -21.30 7.95 7.89
C TYR A 193 -21.15 7.99 6.37
N MET A 194 -22.00 7.27 5.63
CA MET A 194 -21.99 7.25 4.16
C MET A 194 -22.22 8.64 3.56
N GLU A 195 -23.21 9.40 4.06
CA GLU A 195 -23.49 10.77 3.58
C GLU A 195 -22.30 11.71 3.79
N ARG A 196 -21.59 11.63 4.93
CA ARG A 196 -20.43 12.48 5.22
C ARG A 196 -19.19 12.08 4.42
N THR A 197 -18.93 10.79 4.28
CA THR A 197 -17.82 10.28 3.45
C THR A 197 -18.04 10.63 1.97
N LYS A 198 -19.29 10.49 1.47
CA LYS A 198 -19.67 10.92 0.12
C LYS A 198 -19.46 12.41 -0.12
N SER A 199 -19.88 13.26 0.84
CA SER A 199 -19.63 14.71 0.75
C SER A 199 -18.13 15.06 0.77
N LEU A 200 -17.26 14.21 1.30
CA LEU A 200 -15.81 14.41 1.26
C LEU A 200 -15.24 14.06 -0.11
N TRP A 201 -15.65 12.92 -0.71
CA TRP A 201 -15.26 12.55 -2.07
C TRP A 201 -15.72 13.60 -3.12
N GLU A 202 -16.99 14.02 -3.08
CA GLU A 202 -17.55 15.08 -3.97
C GLU A 202 -16.83 16.44 -3.82
N LYS A 203 -16.19 16.70 -2.68
CA LYS A 203 -15.41 17.91 -2.44
C LYS A 203 -14.04 17.82 -3.12
N PHE A 204 -13.43 16.63 -3.15
CA PHE A 204 -12.14 16.40 -3.79
C PHE A 204 -12.23 16.44 -5.33
N GLU A 205 -13.36 16.08 -5.95
CA GLU A 205 -13.60 16.19 -7.41
C GLU A 205 -13.39 17.61 -8.00
N ARG A 206 -13.29 18.62 -7.13
CA ARG A 206 -13.00 20.01 -7.50
C ARG A 206 -11.51 20.28 -7.79
N LEU A 207 -10.62 19.40 -7.33
CA LEU A 207 -9.17 19.55 -7.48
C LEU A 207 -8.71 19.37 -8.92
N ASP A 208 -9.40 18.51 -9.68
CA ASP A 208 -9.10 18.26 -11.10
C ASP A 208 -9.70 19.36 -12.03
N GLN A 209 -10.43 20.34 -11.48
CA GLN A 209 -11.13 21.39 -12.24
C GLN A 209 -10.26 22.65 -12.42
N CYS A 210 -9.04 22.47 -12.93
CA CYS A 210 -8.01 23.51 -13.03
C CYS A 210 -8.44 24.79 -13.77
N ASP A 211 -9.29 24.68 -14.80
CA ASP A 211 -9.84 25.83 -15.52
C ASP A 211 -10.75 26.72 -14.65
N GLN A 212 -11.48 26.11 -13.71
CA GLN A 212 -12.39 26.82 -12.80
C GLN A 212 -11.66 27.34 -11.57
N PHE A 213 -10.65 26.59 -11.10
CA PHE A 213 -9.88 26.89 -9.91
C PHE A 213 -8.37 26.89 -10.23
N PRO A 214 -7.86 27.90 -10.95
CA PRO A 214 -6.45 27.97 -11.27
C PRO A 214 -5.60 28.14 -10.00
N PHE A 215 -4.45 27.46 -9.97
CA PHE A 215 -3.48 27.59 -8.88
C PHE A 215 -2.96 29.02 -8.76
N LYS A 216 -2.82 29.51 -7.54
CA LYS A 216 -2.35 30.85 -7.23
C LYS A 216 -1.04 30.82 -6.47
N GLU A 217 -0.05 31.53 -7.00
CA GLU A 217 1.11 31.98 -6.26
C GLU A 217 0.67 33.11 -5.31
N PHE A 218 1.09 33.03 -4.05
CA PHE A 218 0.87 34.09 -3.06
C PHE A 218 2.21 34.78 -2.75
N GLU A 219 2.17 36.09 -2.51
CA GLU A 219 3.31 36.81 -1.95
C GLU A 219 3.62 36.27 -0.54
N ALA A 220 4.89 36.25 -0.16
CA ALA A 220 5.31 35.84 1.17
C ALA A 220 4.87 36.90 2.21
N ASP A 221 4.00 36.51 3.15
CA ASP A 221 3.63 37.36 4.27
C ASP A 221 4.69 37.24 5.39
N PRO A 222 5.35 38.34 5.81
CA PRO A 222 6.34 38.31 6.89
C PRO A 222 5.79 37.91 8.27
N GLN A 223 4.46 37.94 8.47
CA GLN A 223 3.82 37.47 9.70
C GLN A 223 3.58 35.95 9.71
N GLU A 224 3.56 35.31 8.54
CA GLU A 224 3.30 33.88 8.41
C GLU A 224 4.57 33.05 8.71
N THR A 225 4.77 32.78 9.99
CA THR A 225 5.90 31.99 10.50
C THR A 225 5.68 30.50 10.29
N ILE A 226 6.78 29.76 10.12
CA ILE A 226 6.78 28.29 9.97
C ILE A 226 7.56 27.67 11.12
N PHE A 227 6.90 26.82 11.92
CA PHE A 227 7.54 26.00 12.92
C PHE A 227 8.12 24.73 12.30
N VAL A 228 9.44 24.66 12.17
CA VAL A 228 10.20 23.54 11.59
C VAL A 228 10.57 22.56 12.71
N GLN A 229 10.03 21.36 12.65
CA GLN A 229 10.12 20.33 13.69
C GLN A 229 11.07 19.23 13.24
N ILE A 230 12.17 19.04 13.98
CA ILE A 230 13.20 18.05 13.68
C ILE A 230 13.55 17.24 14.92
N SER A 231 13.28 15.94 14.88
CA SER A 231 13.78 14.97 15.84
C SER A 231 15.04 14.31 15.27
N SER A 232 16.15 14.42 15.99
CA SER A 232 17.44 13.88 15.56
C SER A 232 18.01 12.93 16.61
N TYR A 233 18.34 11.72 16.18
CA TYR A 233 19.06 10.74 16.97
C TYR A 233 20.42 10.50 16.34
N ARG A 234 21.47 11.05 16.97
CA ARG A 234 22.88 10.87 16.60
C ARG A 234 23.18 11.07 15.11
N ASP A 235 22.44 11.95 14.46
CA ASP A 235 22.41 12.05 13.00
C ASP A 235 23.40 13.12 12.49
N PRO A 236 24.46 12.73 11.75
CA PRO A 236 25.42 13.69 11.20
C PRO A 236 24.80 14.63 10.15
N GLU A 237 23.66 14.28 9.54
CA GLU A 237 23.02 15.10 8.51
C GLU A 237 22.16 16.25 9.06
N LEU A 238 21.89 16.30 10.37
CA LEU A 238 21.13 17.39 11.00
C LEU A 238 21.62 18.80 10.59
N PRO A 239 22.93 19.15 10.67
CA PRO A 239 23.41 20.45 10.20
C PRO A 239 23.22 20.69 8.70
N ASN A 240 23.34 19.65 7.86
CA ASN A 240 23.14 19.78 6.42
C ASN A 240 21.66 20.07 6.10
N THR A 241 20.74 19.37 6.76
CA THR A 241 19.29 19.59 6.66
C THR A 241 18.91 21.01 7.10
N ILE A 242 19.36 21.47 8.27
CA ILE A 242 19.10 22.85 8.74
C ILE A 242 19.66 23.89 7.76
N THR A 243 20.87 23.66 7.25
CA THR A 243 21.53 24.56 6.30
C THR A 243 20.76 24.65 4.98
N ASP A 244 20.30 23.52 4.42
CA ASP A 244 19.58 23.52 3.14
C ASP A 244 18.16 24.13 3.29
N ILE A 245 17.45 23.84 4.39
CA ILE A 245 16.18 24.50 4.76
C ILE A 245 16.34 26.03 4.76
N LEU A 246 17.35 26.54 5.47
CA LEU A 246 17.63 27.98 5.57
C LEU A 246 18.06 28.59 4.24
N LYS A 247 18.90 27.89 3.47
CA LYS A 247 19.47 28.38 2.21
C LYS A 247 18.45 28.46 1.09
N ARG A 248 17.45 27.57 1.09
CA ARG A 248 16.50 27.40 -0.01
C ARG A 248 15.09 27.91 0.26
N ALA A 249 14.80 28.37 1.48
CA ALA A 249 13.59 29.14 1.74
C ALA A 249 13.66 30.49 1.01
N GLU A 250 12.53 30.98 0.51
CA GLU A 250 12.39 32.34 -0.04
C GLU A 250 12.53 33.39 1.07
N ALA A 251 11.98 33.10 2.26
CA ALA A 251 11.92 34.02 3.39
C ALA A 251 12.36 33.32 4.70
N PRO A 252 13.67 33.01 4.86
CA PRO A 252 14.21 32.20 5.96
C PRO A 252 14.09 32.85 7.35
N GLU A 253 13.84 34.16 7.44
CA GLU A 253 13.56 34.88 8.69
C GLU A 253 12.21 34.50 9.32
N ARG A 254 11.29 33.90 8.55
CA ARG A 254 9.99 33.39 9.04
C ARG A 254 10.08 32.04 9.74
N LEU A 255 11.19 31.33 9.60
CA LEU A 255 11.37 29.99 10.16
C LEU A 255 11.64 30.04 11.66
N ARG A 256 11.05 29.11 12.42
CA ARG A 256 11.29 28.86 13.84
C ARG A 256 11.57 27.38 14.01
N PHE A 257 12.75 26.99 14.49
CA PHE A 257 13.16 25.60 14.60
C PHE A 257 12.86 25.06 16.00
N GLY A 258 12.09 23.98 16.07
CA GLY A 258 12.01 23.10 17.24
C GLY A 258 12.86 21.87 16.97
N ILE A 259 13.97 21.72 17.69
CA ILE A 259 14.92 20.61 17.51
C ILE A 259 15.01 19.82 18.79
N HIS A 260 14.91 18.50 18.70
CA HIS A 260 15.34 17.61 19.77
C HIS A 260 16.54 16.79 19.30
N ARG A 261 17.71 17.08 19.89
CA ARG A 261 18.99 16.42 19.59
C ARG A 261 19.31 15.38 20.67
N GLN A 262 19.29 14.11 20.28
CA GLN A 262 19.66 12.98 21.13
C GLN A 262 21.09 12.57 20.75
N TYR A 263 22.04 12.60 21.69
CA TYR A 263 23.47 12.55 21.39
C TYR A 263 24.28 11.64 22.32
N HIS A 264 25.46 11.19 21.87
CA HIS A 264 26.42 10.44 22.68
C HIS A 264 27.49 11.36 23.30
N PRO A 265 27.90 11.19 24.57
CA PRO A 265 28.95 12.03 25.19
C PRO A 265 30.29 12.05 24.43
N ASP A 266 30.65 10.96 23.75
CA ASP A 266 31.84 10.86 22.91
C ASP A 266 31.77 11.70 21.61
N GLU A 267 30.60 12.25 21.25
CA GLU A 267 30.44 13.20 20.14
C GLU A 267 30.97 14.58 20.60
N THR A 268 32.29 14.74 20.58
CA THR A 268 33.00 15.90 21.14
C THR A 268 32.78 17.21 20.40
N GLU A 269 32.27 17.15 19.17
CA GLU A 269 31.87 18.32 18.38
C GLU A 269 30.34 18.46 18.40
N ASP A 270 29.85 19.66 18.70
CA ASP A 270 28.43 19.98 18.67
C ASP A 270 28.04 20.41 17.25
N PRO A 271 27.32 19.58 16.47
CA PRO A 271 27.08 19.82 15.05
C PRO A 271 26.18 21.03 14.80
N ILE A 272 25.45 21.49 15.82
CA ILE A 272 24.51 22.61 15.72
C ILE A 272 24.96 23.87 16.47
N ALA A 273 26.23 23.94 16.89
CA ALA A 273 26.79 25.02 17.71
C ALA A 273 26.51 26.43 17.16
N GLN A 274 26.56 26.61 15.83
CA GLN A 274 26.36 27.90 15.17
C GLN A 274 24.93 28.46 15.34
N TRP A 275 23.93 27.62 15.60
CA TRP A 275 22.53 28.03 15.74
C TRP A 275 22.08 28.21 17.20
N ARG A 276 22.89 27.84 18.19
CA ARG A 276 22.51 27.95 19.63
C ARG A 276 22.28 29.37 20.13
N ALA A 277 22.84 30.37 19.43
CA ALA A 277 22.67 31.79 19.75
C ALA A 277 21.61 32.48 18.87
N ASP A 278 20.98 31.76 17.94
CA ASP A 278 19.94 32.27 17.04
C ASP A 278 18.57 32.10 17.70
N ASP A 279 17.83 33.20 17.90
CA ASP A 279 16.56 33.21 18.62
C ASP A 279 15.41 32.50 17.89
N ARG A 280 15.62 32.14 16.62
CA ARG A 280 14.73 31.26 15.87
C ARG A 280 14.83 29.80 16.31
N PHE A 281 15.86 29.40 17.05
CA PHE A 281 16.12 28.01 17.41
C PHE A 281 15.75 27.69 18.86
N ARG A 282 14.85 26.73 19.03
CA ARG A 282 14.44 26.14 20.30
C ARG A 282 14.96 24.71 20.32
N ILE A 283 15.96 24.44 21.15
CA ILE A 283 16.69 23.18 21.18
C ILE A 283 16.47 22.49 22.53
N VAL A 284 16.00 21.25 22.49
CA VAL A 284 16.02 20.29 23.59
C VAL A 284 17.11 19.27 23.31
N GLU A 285 17.77 18.79 24.37
CA GLU A 285 18.79 17.74 24.26
C GLU A 285 18.51 16.63 25.27
N SER A 286 18.94 15.42 24.95
CA SER A 286 18.90 14.25 25.84
C SER A 286 20.03 13.29 25.47
N LEU A 287 20.46 12.46 26.41
CA LEU A 287 21.45 11.43 26.08
C LEU A 287 20.81 10.34 25.22
N TRP A 288 21.59 9.77 24.32
CA TRP A 288 21.19 8.67 23.44
C TRP A 288 20.52 7.49 24.17
N ASN A 289 20.99 7.15 25.37
CA ASN A 289 20.50 6.06 26.21
C ASN A 289 19.31 6.45 27.11
N GLU A 290 18.97 7.74 27.17
CA GLU A 290 17.75 8.25 27.80
C GLU A 290 16.58 8.30 26.79
N SER A 291 16.86 8.07 25.50
CA SER A 291 15.84 8.17 24.46
C SER A 291 14.74 7.13 24.62
N GLN A 292 13.50 7.60 24.51
CA GLN A 292 12.30 6.76 24.47
C GLN A 292 11.85 6.45 23.03
N GLY A 293 12.53 6.95 21.99
CA GLY A 293 12.19 6.74 20.58
C GLY A 293 11.50 7.94 19.92
N VAL A 294 10.98 7.74 18.69
CA VAL A 294 10.60 8.87 17.84
C VAL A 294 9.29 9.55 18.24
N GLY A 295 8.27 8.83 18.72
CA GLY A 295 7.02 9.46 19.20
C GLY A 295 7.27 10.40 20.39
N TRP A 296 8.04 9.95 21.38
CA TRP A 296 8.51 10.78 22.50
C TRP A 296 9.35 11.97 22.03
N SER A 297 10.32 11.73 21.13
CA SER A 297 11.19 12.77 20.61
C SER A 297 10.40 13.86 19.88
N ARG A 298 9.41 13.49 19.06
CA ARG A 298 8.52 14.43 18.36
C ARG A 298 7.51 15.09 19.28
N ASN A 299 7.03 14.43 20.34
CA ASN A 299 6.19 15.05 21.38
C ASN A 299 6.93 16.20 22.08
N LEU A 300 8.20 16.01 22.46
CA LEU A 300 9.04 17.07 23.01
C LEU A 300 9.19 18.25 22.04
N VAL A 301 9.38 17.97 20.75
CA VAL A 301 9.44 19.02 19.71
C VAL A 301 8.09 19.74 19.55
N ASN A 302 6.95 19.04 19.55
CA ASN A 302 5.62 19.68 19.55
C ASN A 302 5.43 20.62 20.75
N GLY A 303 6.05 20.30 21.89
CA GLY A 303 6.08 21.14 23.09
C GLY A 303 6.80 22.49 22.92
N LEU A 304 7.61 22.66 21.87
CA LEU A 304 8.35 23.89 21.56
C LEU A 304 7.59 24.84 20.61
N TYR A 305 6.39 24.47 20.16
CA TYR A 305 5.51 25.30 19.33
C TYR A 305 5.02 26.55 20.09
N GLN A 306 4.98 27.71 19.41
CA GLN A 306 4.60 29.01 19.99
C GLN A 306 3.60 29.77 19.10
N ASN A 307 2.61 29.05 18.56
CA ASN A 307 1.55 29.61 17.70
C ASN A 307 2.03 30.13 16.33
N GLU A 308 3.07 29.54 15.76
CA GLU A 308 3.46 29.79 14.37
C GLU A 308 2.33 29.44 13.39
N THR A 309 2.19 30.19 12.30
CA THR A 309 1.07 30.04 11.35
C THR A 309 1.03 28.67 10.68
N PHE A 310 2.21 28.15 10.31
CA PHE A 310 2.38 26.84 9.70
C PHE A 310 3.35 25.98 10.53
N ALA A 311 3.27 24.67 10.37
CA ALA A 311 4.22 23.72 10.92
C ALA A 311 4.71 22.77 9.82
N LEU A 312 6.03 22.59 9.77
CA LEU A 312 6.74 21.58 8.98
C LEU A 312 7.26 20.51 9.94
N GLN A 313 6.97 19.24 9.63
CA GLN A 313 7.52 18.06 10.28
C GLN A 313 8.38 17.33 9.25
N VAL A 314 9.66 17.14 9.55
CA VAL A 314 10.64 16.40 8.73
C VAL A 314 11.66 15.67 9.59
N ASP A 315 12.34 14.71 8.97
CA ASP A 315 13.47 14.01 9.59
C ASP A 315 14.78 14.81 9.42
N SER A 316 15.85 14.35 10.07
CA SER A 316 17.12 15.11 10.18
C SER A 316 18.06 14.97 8.97
N HIS A 317 17.61 14.32 7.90
CA HIS A 317 18.39 13.95 6.71
C HIS A 317 17.65 14.29 5.39
N ASN A 318 16.92 15.40 5.43
CA ASN A 318 16.15 15.94 4.31
C ASN A 318 16.94 17.00 3.51
N GLN A 319 16.67 17.06 2.21
CA GLN A 319 17.20 18.08 1.30
C GLN A 319 16.01 18.76 0.60
N PHE A 320 16.06 20.06 0.32
CA PHE A 320 14.89 20.84 -0.10
C PHE A 320 15.04 21.38 -1.53
N THR A 321 13.92 21.65 -2.20
CA THR A 321 13.90 22.40 -3.46
C THR A 321 14.06 23.90 -3.19
N ASP A 322 14.41 24.68 -4.21
CA ASP A 322 14.41 26.15 -4.09
C ASP A 322 12.99 26.68 -3.91
N LYS A 323 12.82 27.66 -3.01
CA LYS A 323 11.55 28.27 -2.58
C LYS A 323 10.56 27.25 -1.99
N TRP A 324 11.07 26.23 -1.30
CA TRP A 324 10.26 25.15 -0.73
C TRP A 324 9.14 25.65 0.19
N ASP A 325 9.42 26.70 0.96
CA ASP A 325 8.50 27.30 1.94
C ASP A 325 7.29 27.93 1.23
N GLN A 326 7.55 28.69 0.17
CA GLN A 326 6.48 29.32 -0.60
C GLN A 326 5.68 28.28 -1.41
N LYS A 327 6.32 27.26 -1.99
CA LYS A 327 5.63 26.14 -2.66
C LYS A 327 4.69 25.39 -1.71
N ALA A 328 5.10 25.15 -0.47
CA ALA A 328 4.28 24.49 0.54
C ALA A 328 3.11 25.38 1.00
N ILE A 329 3.37 26.68 1.26
CA ILE A 329 2.33 27.66 1.62
C ILE A 329 1.31 27.84 0.50
N ASN A 330 1.74 27.98 -0.75
CA ASN A 330 0.85 28.13 -1.90
C ASN A 330 -0.09 26.93 -2.03
N GLN A 331 0.43 25.72 -1.92
CA GLN A 331 -0.38 24.49 -1.96
C GLN A 331 -1.42 24.45 -0.83
N VAL A 332 -1.05 24.75 0.41
CA VAL A 332 -2.00 24.86 1.54
C VAL A 332 -3.06 25.94 1.32
N LYS A 333 -2.67 27.14 0.86
CA LYS A 333 -3.61 28.25 0.65
C LYS A 333 -4.57 28.02 -0.51
N ASN A 334 -4.15 27.35 -1.59
CA ASN A 334 -5.06 26.98 -2.68
C ASN A 334 -6.10 25.96 -2.22
N LEU A 335 -5.70 24.95 -1.43
CA LEU A 335 -6.63 24.03 -0.78
C LEU A 335 -7.62 24.76 0.15
N GLN A 336 -7.16 25.76 0.92
CA GLN A 336 -8.04 26.59 1.74
C GLN A 336 -9.06 27.40 0.90
N LEU A 337 -8.66 27.96 -0.25
CA LEU A 337 -9.57 28.63 -1.18
C LEU A 337 -10.60 27.67 -1.80
N LEU A 338 -10.24 26.39 -2.00
CA LEU A 338 -11.16 25.33 -2.43
C LEU A 338 -12.10 24.82 -1.32
N GLY A 339 -11.95 25.33 -0.10
CA GLY A 339 -12.80 24.99 1.04
C GLY A 339 -12.28 23.85 1.93
N PHE A 340 -10.99 23.51 1.85
CA PHE A 340 -10.31 22.63 2.81
C PHE A 340 -9.69 23.48 3.93
N PRO A 341 -10.35 23.68 5.09
CA PRO A 341 -9.90 24.66 6.09
C PRO A 341 -8.62 24.21 6.81
N LYS A 342 -8.46 22.90 6.99
CA LYS A 342 -7.38 22.24 7.74
C LYS A 342 -6.60 21.25 6.84
N PRO A 343 -5.97 21.68 5.73
CA PRO A 343 -5.26 20.75 4.85
C PRO A 343 -3.88 20.41 5.42
N ILE A 344 -3.39 19.20 5.15
CA ILE A 344 -2.01 18.78 5.44
C ILE A 344 -1.41 18.25 4.14
N LEU A 345 -0.29 18.81 3.72
CA LEU A 345 0.55 18.19 2.69
C LEU A 345 1.40 17.14 3.38
N SER A 346 1.35 15.87 2.98
CA SER A 346 2.15 14.82 3.61
C SER A 346 2.42 13.66 2.66
N VAL A 347 3.67 13.18 2.67
CA VAL A 347 4.13 12.08 1.81
C VAL A 347 5.48 11.51 2.27
N TYR A 348 5.73 10.23 1.97
CA TYR A 348 7.09 9.72 1.85
C TYR A 348 7.74 10.28 0.58
N VAL A 349 8.70 11.20 0.73
CA VAL A 349 9.34 11.89 -0.40
C VAL A 349 10.37 11.03 -1.16
N PRO A 350 10.75 11.40 -2.39
CA PRO A 350 11.77 10.70 -3.16
C PRO A 350 13.14 10.67 -2.47
N HIS A 351 13.98 9.73 -2.90
CA HIS A 351 15.35 9.60 -2.42
C HIS A 351 16.27 10.67 -3.03
N TRP A 352 17.18 11.27 -2.25
CA TRP A 352 18.31 12.03 -2.80
C TRP A 352 19.59 11.20 -2.87
N ASN A 353 20.32 11.34 -3.97
CA ASN A 353 21.58 10.64 -4.21
C ASN A 353 22.74 11.36 -3.51
N ASP A 354 23.26 10.79 -2.43
CA ASP A 354 24.37 11.34 -1.63
C ASP A 354 25.72 11.38 -2.37
N SER A 355 25.85 10.56 -3.40
CA SER A 355 27.01 10.50 -4.28
C SER A 355 26.98 11.57 -5.38
N ASP A 356 25.87 12.32 -5.51
CA ASP A 356 25.72 13.44 -6.44
C ASP A 356 25.39 14.76 -5.73
N PRO A 357 26.40 15.58 -5.39
CA PRO A 357 26.20 16.89 -4.77
C PRO A 357 25.72 17.97 -5.76
N THR A 358 25.70 17.70 -7.08
CA THR A 358 25.19 18.65 -8.09
C THR A 358 23.67 18.59 -8.21
N ARG A 359 23.07 17.46 -7.80
CA ARG A 359 21.65 17.11 -7.92
C ARG A 359 21.17 16.88 -9.36
N GLU A 360 22.09 16.73 -10.32
CA GLU A 360 21.76 16.50 -11.74
C GLU A 360 21.11 15.12 -11.99
N THR A 361 21.35 14.14 -11.10
CA THR A 361 20.84 12.76 -11.19
C THR A 361 19.69 12.46 -10.24
N TRP A 362 19.18 13.44 -9.50
CA TRP A 362 18.12 13.24 -8.52
C TRP A 362 16.75 13.09 -9.21
N ASP A 363 15.84 12.32 -8.60
CA ASP A 363 14.47 12.18 -9.10
C ASP A 363 13.63 13.39 -8.65
N PHE A 364 13.07 14.15 -9.61
CA PHE A 364 12.23 15.32 -9.34
C PHE A 364 10.73 15.00 -9.33
N THR A 365 10.36 13.73 -9.53
CA THR A 365 8.96 13.27 -9.55
C THR A 365 8.37 13.35 -8.13
N PRO A 366 7.27 14.10 -7.91
CA PRO A 366 6.53 14.04 -6.65
C PRO A 366 6.00 12.62 -6.39
N THR A 367 5.73 12.31 -5.13
CA THR A 367 5.25 10.99 -4.70
C THR A 367 3.84 11.07 -4.13
N VAL A 368 3.23 9.91 -3.88
CA VAL A 368 1.99 9.74 -3.12
C VAL A 368 2.13 8.55 -2.17
N ASN A 369 1.50 8.64 -1.00
CA ASN A 369 1.43 7.53 -0.04
C ASN A 369 0.32 6.56 -0.44
N VAL A 370 0.65 5.27 -0.46
CA VAL A 370 -0.22 4.18 -0.93
C VAL A 370 -0.24 3.06 0.10
N PHE A 371 -1.37 2.37 0.30
CA PHE A 371 -1.41 1.23 1.22
C PHE A 371 -0.39 0.14 0.81
N HIS A 372 0.32 -0.41 1.80
CA HIS A 372 1.35 -1.43 1.56
C HIS A 372 1.05 -2.77 2.26
N ARG A 373 0.75 -2.74 3.57
CA ARG A 373 0.50 -3.95 4.39
C ARG A 373 -0.17 -3.59 5.71
N PHE A 374 -0.68 -4.59 6.44
CA PHE A 374 -0.79 -4.47 7.89
C PHE A 374 0.48 -5.05 8.56
N SER A 375 0.74 -4.64 9.80
CA SER A 375 1.70 -5.33 10.66
C SER A 375 1.03 -6.46 11.43
N ASN A 376 1.85 -7.41 11.89
CA ASN A 376 1.39 -8.53 12.72
C ASN A 376 0.75 -8.09 14.06
N HIS A 377 0.85 -6.80 14.39
CA HIS A 377 0.32 -6.20 15.61
C HIS A 377 -0.80 -5.16 15.35
N GLY A 378 -1.23 -4.98 14.09
CA GLY A 378 -2.43 -4.21 13.73
C GLY A 378 -2.22 -2.89 12.96
N PRO A 379 -1.21 -2.04 13.24
CA PRO A 379 -0.97 -0.83 12.44
C PRO A 379 -0.87 -1.13 10.94
N PHE A 380 -1.44 -0.27 10.10
CA PHE A 380 -1.20 -0.31 8.65
C PHE A 380 0.16 0.34 8.32
N GLY A 381 0.81 -0.14 7.28
CA GLY A 381 1.95 0.50 6.65
C GLY A 381 1.58 0.94 5.24
N PHE A 382 2.16 2.07 4.81
CA PHE A 382 2.08 2.59 3.45
C PHE A 382 3.48 2.69 2.84
N ARG A 383 3.56 2.99 1.55
CA ARG A 383 4.82 3.26 0.82
C ARG A 383 4.66 4.46 -0.11
N ALA A 384 5.78 5.00 -0.58
CA ALA A 384 5.78 5.97 -1.68
C ALA A 384 5.57 5.25 -3.02
N GLU A 385 4.77 5.86 -3.89
CA GLU A 385 4.83 5.62 -5.34
C GLU A 385 4.98 6.97 -6.06
N ALA A 386 5.61 6.96 -7.24
CA ALA A 386 5.76 8.15 -8.07
C ALA A 386 4.38 8.63 -8.56
N MET A 387 4.15 9.94 -8.55
CA MET A 387 2.87 10.54 -8.96
C MET A 387 2.80 10.65 -10.48
N GLU A 388 1.89 9.90 -11.10
CA GLU A 388 1.55 9.99 -12.52
C GLU A 388 0.91 11.34 -12.85
N LYS A 389 1.31 11.88 -14.00
CA LYS A 389 0.77 13.12 -14.59
C LYS A 389 0.80 14.31 -13.63
N PHE A 390 1.80 14.36 -12.74
CA PHE A 390 1.90 15.45 -11.76
C PHE A 390 2.06 16.83 -12.45
N GLU A 391 2.60 16.86 -13.67
CA GLU A 391 2.72 18.05 -14.51
C GLU A 391 1.38 18.54 -15.07
N GLU A 392 0.37 17.67 -15.18
CA GLU A 392 -0.99 18.02 -15.57
C GLU A 392 -1.83 18.52 -14.38
N ARG A 393 -1.36 18.29 -13.14
CA ARG A 393 -2.07 18.69 -11.92
C ARG A 393 -1.80 20.15 -11.57
N CYS A 394 -2.86 20.85 -11.14
CA CYS A 394 -2.77 22.20 -10.60
C CYS A 394 -2.96 22.27 -9.08
N HIS A 395 -3.33 21.16 -8.41
CA HIS A 395 -3.54 21.12 -6.96
C HIS A 395 -2.97 19.84 -6.35
N PRO A 396 -2.65 19.84 -5.03
CA PRO A 396 -2.27 18.65 -4.29
C PRO A 396 -3.30 17.51 -4.43
N LEU A 397 -2.79 16.30 -4.53
CA LEU A 397 -3.56 15.07 -4.69
C LEU A 397 -4.05 14.56 -3.32
N PRO A 398 -5.33 14.20 -3.10
CA PRO A 398 -5.76 13.64 -1.83
C PRO A 398 -5.07 12.31 -1.50
N THR A 399 -4.75 12.09 -0.21
CA THR A 399 -4.24 10.80 0.28
C THR A 399 -4.97 10.39 1.56
N ALA A 400 -4.89 9.12 1.92
CA ALA A 400 -5.43 8.57 3.17
C ALA A 400 -4.38 8.41 4.28
N PHE A 401 -3.13 8.82 4.05
CA PHE A 401 -2.00 8.49 4.92
C PHE A 401 -1.16 9.70 5.28
N TYR A 402 -1.08 10.00 6.58
CA TYR A 402 -0.12 10.95 7.14
C TYR A 402 1.23 10.24 7.28
N SER A 403 2.27 10.87 6.74
CA SER A 403 3.66 10.52 7.04
C SER A 403 4.36 11.63 7.80
N ALA A 404 5.13 11.24 8.81
CA ALA A 404 5.97 12.14 9.60
C ALA A 404 7.35 12.41 8.98
N HIS A 405 7.66 11.72 7.89
CA HIS A 405 8.84 11.92 7.05
C HIS A 405 8.80 13.28 6.34
N PHE A 406 7.63 13.66 5.79
CA PHE A 406 7.30 15.04 5.44
C PHE A 406 5.82 15.29 5.73
N ALA A 407 5.54 16.27 6.58
CA ALA A 407 4.21 16.88 6.69
C ALA A 407 4.30 18.41 6.85
N PHE A 408 3.48 19.14 6.08
CA PHE A 408 3.32 20.59 6.16
C PHE A 408 1.85 20.95 6.38
N SER A 409 1.56 21.73 7.43
CA SER A 409 0.20 21.93 7.94
C SER A 409 0.01 23.35 8.53
N PRO A 410 -1.23 23.82 8.74
CA PRO A 410 -1.52 24.90 9.67
C PRO A 410 -0.98 24.56 11.06
N GLY A 411 -0.25 25.47 11.70
CA GLY A 411 0.49 25.18 12.95
C GLY A 411 -0.38 24.66 14.09
N GLN A 412 -1.67 25.01 14.09
CA GLN A 412 -2.68 24.47 15.01
C GLN A 412 -2.71 22.93 15.07
N ALA A 413 -2.32 22.23 13.99
CA ALA A 413 -2.19 20.77 13.95
C ALA A 413 -1.28 20.21 15.07
N VAL A 414 -0.21 20.95 15.39
CA VAL A 414 0.77 20.59 16.44
C VAL A 414 0.13 20.56 17.83
N VAL A 415 -0.98 21.27 18.02
CA VAL A 415 -1.75 21.29 19.28
C VAL A 415 -2.95 20.35 19.21
N ASP A 416 -3.70 20.36 18.10
CA ASP A 416 -4.92 19.57 17.92
C ASP A 416 -4.65 18.05 18.05
N PHE A 417 -3.52 17.55 17.53
CA PHE A 417 -3.15 16.13 17.62
C PHE A 417 -1.65 15.90 17.85
N ARG A 418 -1.13 16.44 18.97
CA ARG A 418 0.25 16.20 19.47
C ARG A 418 0.69 14.74 19.34
N MET A 419 1.93 14.50 18.92
CA MET A 419 2.49 13.15 18.80
C MET A 419 2.40 12.41 20.13
N ASP A 420 2.01 11.14 20.11
CA ASP A 420 1.92 10.32 21.31
C ASP A 420 3.33 9.87 21.76
N PRO A 421 3.77 10.23 22.98
CA PRO A 421 5.11 9.88 23.45
C PRO A 421 5.30 8.38 23.70
N GLN A 422 4.22 7.60 23.81
CA GLN A 422 4.27 6.15 24.04
C GLN A 422 4.37 5.34 22.74
N LEU A 423 4.22 5.98 21.57
CA LEU A 423 4.37 5.31 20.28
C LEU A 423 5.86 5.30 19.86
N TYR A 424 6.41 4.11 19.65
CA TYR A 424 7.84 3.93 19.39
C TYR A 424 8.21 4.17 17.93
N PHE A 425 7.71 3.35 16.99
CA PHE A 425 8.00 3.45 15.55
C PHE A 425 6.82 2.99 14.68
N GLU A 426 6.54 1.68 14.56
CA GLU A 426 5.55 1.14 13.59
C GLU A 426 4.10 1.66 13.79
N GLY A 427 3.75 2.14 14.99
CA GLY A 427 2.41 2.64 15.31
C GLY A 427 2.20 4.16 15.19
N GLU A 428 3.25 4.98 14.99
CA GLU A 428 3.13 6.44 15.13
C GLU A 428 2.45 7.14 13.93
N GLU A 429 2.88 6.85 12.69
CA GLU A 429 2.26 7.43 11.49
C GLU A 429 0.80 6.97 11.29
N PRO A 430 0.44 5.69 11.54
CA PRO A 430 -0.95 5.24 11.48
C PRO A 430 -1.83 5.90 12.54
N ALA A 431 -1.31 6.11 13.75
CA ALA A 431 -2.02 6.82 14.80
C ALA A 431 -2.26 8.28 14.41
N GLN A 432 -1.23 8.96 13.90
CA GLN A 432 -1.35 10.35 13.44
C GLN A 432 -2.25 10.50 12.21
N THR A 433 -2.29 9.50 11.34
CA THR A 433 -3.24 9.44 10.22
C THR A 433 -4.69 9.45 10.72
N ILE A 434 -5.04 8.51 11.60
CA ILE A 434 -6.40 8.42 12.16
C ILE A 434 -6.73 9.68 12.98
N ARG A 435 -5.77 10.18 13.78
CA ARG A 435 -5.98 11.37 14.62
C ARG A 435 -6.15 12.64 13.80
N ALA A 436 -5.34 12.88 12.77
CA ALA A 436 -5.52 14.03 11.87
C ALA A 436 -6.92 14.02 11.24
N PHE A 437 -7.34 12.89 10.67
CA PHE A 437 -8.67 12.74 10.06
C PHE A 437 -9.81 12.99 11.08
N THR A 438 -9.72 12.38 12.27
CA THR A 438 -10.76 12.50 13.31
C THR A 438 -10.79 13.87 14.00
N HIS A 439 -9.72 14.66 13.90
CA HIS A 439 -9.66 16.11 14.21
C HIS A 439 -10.04 17.01 13.02
N GLY A 440 -10.59 16.43 11.94
CA GLY A 440 -11.16 17.15 10.82
C GLY A 440 -10.17 17.65 9.77
N TYR A 441 -8.91 17.22 9.83
CA TYR A 441 -7.90 17.56 8.83
C TYR A 441 -8.09 16.71 7.55
N ASP A 442 -7.76 17.32 6.42
CA ASP A 442 -7.79 16.68 5.09
C ASP A 442 -6.34 16.48 4.62
N LEU A 443 -5.96 15.27 4.19
CA LEU A 443 -4.58 14.91 3.85
C LEU A 443 -4.34 14.90 2.34
N PHE A 444 -3.19 15.41 1.90
CA PHE A 444 -2.83 15.52 0.48
C PHE A 444 -1.35 15.21 0.23
N ALA A 445 -1.03 14.48 -0.83
CA ALA A 445 0.30 14.43 -1.39
C ALA A 445 0.58 15.73 -2.20
N PRO A 446 1.73 16.40 -2.01
CA PRO A 446 2.06 17.62 -2.73
C PRO A 446 2.34 17.31 -4.22
N HIS A 447 1.64 18.01 -5.13
CA HIS A 447 1.84 17.88 -6.57
C HIS A 447 3.09 18.63 -7.10
N GLN A 448 3.66 19.52 -6.28
CA GLN A 448 4.96 20.12 -6.52
C GLN A 448 5.95 19.58 -5.50
N LEU A 449 7.09 19.05 -5.97
CA LEU A 449 8.11 18.51 -5.10
C LEU A 449 8.67 19.58 -4.14
N ILE A 450 8.73 19.24 -2.84
CA ILE A 450 9.18 20.12 -1.76
C ILE A 450 10.57 19.72 -1.25
N THR A 451 10.76 18.43 -0.95
CA THR A 451 11.96 17.88 -0.30
C THR A 451 12.22 16.44 -0.75
N TRP A 452 13.43 15.94 -0.48
CA TRP A 452 13.92 14.57 -0.65
C TRP A 452 14.47 14.04 0.67
N HIS A 453 14.76 12.73 0.74
CA HIS A 453 15.33 12.07 1.92
C HIS A 453 16.39 10.99 1.65
N LEU A 454 17.23 10.74 2.66
CA LEU A 454 18.29 9.73 2.66
C LEU A 454 17.79 8.42 3.31
N TYR A 455 17.32 7.47 2.50
CA TYR A 455 16.70 6.24 3.03
C TYR A 455 17.68 5.19 3.56
N THR A 456 18.77 4.94 2.85
CA THR A 456 19.60 3.73 3.06
C THR A 456 20.37 3.77 4.38
N ARG A 457 20.89 4.96 4.76
CA ARG A 457 21.56 5.29 6.05
C ARG A 457 22.19 4.08 6.76
N ALA A 458 23.09 3.40 6.05
CA ALA A 458 23.58 2.08 6.41
C ALA A 458 24.75 2.10 7.39
N LYS A 459 25.37 3.27 7.61
CA LYS A 459 26.53 3.47 8.50
C LYS A 459 26.17 4.27 9.75
N GLU A 460 25.03 4.95 9.69
CA GLU A 460 24.50 5.88 10.68
C GLU A 460 23.79 5.11 11.79
N ARG A 461 24.01 5.54 13.05
CA ARG A 461 23.41 4.89 14.21
C ARG A 461 21.91 5.16 14.27
N LYS A 462 21.11 4.09 14.25
CA LYS A 462 19.70 4.13 14.62
C LYS A 462 19.54 3.89 16.12
N HIS A 463 18.41 4.34 16.65
CA HIS A 463 18.07 4.19 18.07
C HIS A 463 18.12 2.72 18.56
N TRP A 464 17.72 1.78 17.70
CA TRP A 464 17.72 0.34 17.96
C TRP A 464 19.10 -0.35 17.79
N ASP A 465 20.10 0.33 17.23
CA ASP A 465 21.48 -0.20 17.15
C ASP A 465 22.23 -0.01 18.49
N ASP A 466 21.72 0.89 19.33
CA ASP A 466 22.32 1.31 20.60
C ASP A 466 21.49 0.86 21.82
N ASN A 467 20.17 0.74 21.70
CA ASN A 467 19.24 0.43 22.80
C ASN A 467 18.43 -0.85 22.55
N ASP A 468 18.16 -1.65 23.59
CA ASP A 468 17.14 -2.71 23.50
C ASP A 468 15.74 -2.08 23.48
N ILE A 469 15.04 -2.28 22.38
CA ILE A 469 13.70 -1.73 22.14
C ILE A 469 12.59 -2.79 22.14
N SER A 470 12.93 -4.04 22.44
CA SER A 470 12.03 -5.19 22.29
C SER A 470 10.75 -5.02 23.11
N GLU A 471 10.89 -4.75 24.41
CA GLU A 471 9.75 -4.52 25.31
C GLU A 471 9.00 -3.23 24.96
N ARG A 472 9.74 -2.17 24.59
CA ARG A 472 9.17 -0.86 24.26
C ARG A 472 8.30 -0.92 23.01
N ASN A 473 8.72 -1.67 21.99
CA ASN A 473 7.95 -1.88 20.78
C ASN A 473 6.65 -2.66 21.07
N VAL A 474 6.73 -3.71 21.89
CA VAL A 474 5.52 -4.45 22.34
C VAL A 474 4.57 -3.54 23.12
N LYS A 475 5.05 -2.78 24.11
CA LYS A 475 4.25 -1.83 24.89
C LYS A 475 3.62 -0.74 24.00
N SER A 476 4.37 -0.19 23.05
CA SER A 476 3.88 0.78 22.06
C SER A 476 2.75 0.23 21.19
N LEU A 477 2.82 -1.05 20.78
CA LEU A 477 1.82 -1.68 19.94
C LEU A 477 0.59 -2.11 20.74
N GLU A 478 0.75 -2.59 21.97
CA GLU A 478 -0.38 -2.76 22.91
C GLU A 478 -1.09 -1.43 23.17
N HIS A 479 -0.35 -0.32 23.32
CA HIS A 479 -0.90 1.02 23.54
C HIS A 479 -1.68 1.53 22.32
N TYR A 480 -1.13 1.39 21.12
CA TYR A 480 -1.82 1.66 19.86
C TYR A 480 -3.15 0.89 19.76
N GLN A 481 -3.12 -0.42 20.05
CA GLN A 481 -4.33 -1.25 20.06
C GLN A 481 -5.35 -0.77 21.10
N LYS A 482 -4.91 -0.42 22.32
CA LYS A 482 -5.77 0.09 23.38
C LYS A 482 -6.47 1.40 22.99
N ILE A 483 -5.78 2.32 22.31
CA ILE A 483 -6.35 3.60 21.86
C ILE A 483 -7.46 3.42 20.81
N PHE A 484 -7.17 2.69 19.73
CA PHE A 484 -8.10 2.62 18.58
C PHE A 484 -9.11 1.47 18.70
N TRP A 485 -8.77 0.41 19.43
CA TRP A 485 -9.58 -0.80 19.59
C TRP A 485 -9.67 -1.24 21.06
N PRO A 486 -10.14 -0.37 21.98
CA PRO A 486 -10.29 -0.72 23.39
C PRO A 486 -11.16 -1.98 23.53
N PRO A 487 -10.79 -2.92 24.42
CA PRO A 487 -11.53 -4.16 24.56
C PRO A 487 -12.96 -3.88 25.04
N ASN A 488 -13.95 -4.33 24.26
CA ASN A 488 -15.30 -4.46 24.76
C ASN A 488 -15.28 -5.47 25.92
N ASN A 489 -15.56 -4.98 27.13
CA ASN A 489 -15.70 -5.78 28.35
C ASN A 489 -16.70 -6.91 28.12
N GLU A 490 -16.21 -8.13 27.87
CA GLU A 490 -16.83 -9.44 28.19
C GLU A 490 -16.10 -10.66 27.59
N LYS A 491 -15.18 -10.52 26.61
CA LYS A 491 -14.61 -11.72 25.91
C LYS A 491 -13.10 -11.83 25.65
N LYS A 492 -12.31 -10.74 25.52
CA LYS A 492 -10.91 -10.84 25.05
C LYS A 492 -9.82 -11.08 26.10
N GLU A 493 -10.16 -11.12 27.39
CA GLU A 493 -9.19 -11.35 28.48
C GLU A 493 -8.48 -12.73 28.37
N ASN A 494 -9.12 -13.72 27.74
CA ASN A 494 -8.54 -15.05 27.52
C ASN A 494 -7.61 -15.13 26.29
N GLU A 495 -7.87 -14.38 25.21
CA GLU A 495 -7.07 -14.43 23.98
C GLU A 495 -5.69 -13.79 24.17
N LEU A 496 -5.62 -12.65 24.87
CA LEU A 496 -4.36 -11.96 25.18
C LEU A 496 -3.40 -12.81 26.03
N VAL A 497 -3.93 -13.74 26.84
CA VAL A 497 -3.15 -14.70 27.64
C VAL A 497 -2.57 -15.81 26.76
N GLU A 498 -3.23 -16.18 25.66
CA GLU A 498 -2.69 -17.13 24.68
C GLU A 498 -1.62 -16.48 23.79
N THR A 499 -1.81 -15.23 23.33
CA THR A 499 -0.78 -14.53 22.54
C THR A 499 0.53 -14.39 23.32
N LYS A 500 0.46 -14.07 24.63
CA LYS A 500 1.63 -13.98 25.51
C LYS A 500 2.36 -15.32 25.69
N LYS A 501 1.66 -16.46 25.62
CA LYS A 501 2.31 -17.79 25.60
C LYS A 501 3.01 -18.08 24.27
N THR A 502 2.40 -17.73 23.14
CA THR A 502 2.97 -17.99 21.81
C THR A 502 4.26 -17.19 21.58
N VAL A 503 4.27 -15.91 21.93
CA VAL A 503 5.47 -15.06 21.82
C VAL A 503 6.58 -15.51 22.77
N SER A 504 6.24 -15.89 24.01
CA SER A 504 7.21 -16.44 24.97
C SER A 504 7.84 -17.76 24.48
N ASN A 505 7.05 -18.64 23.89
CA ASN A 505 7.54 -19.91 23.31
C ASN A 505 8.42 -19.69 22.06
N PHE A 506 8.18 -18.64 21.28
CA PHE A 506 9.00 -18.30 20.11
C PHE A 506 10.38 -17.77 20.52
N LEU A 507 10.42 -16.87 21.52
CA LEU A 507 11.66 -16.30 22.05
C LEU A 507 12.48 -17.27 22.93
N ALA A 508 11.85 -18.30 23.50
CA ALA A 508 12.53 -19.33 24.27
C ALA A 508 13.27 -20.39 23.41
N GLY A 509 13.15 -20.33 22.08
CA GLY A 509 13.75 -21.31 21.16
C GLY A 509 15.29 -21.31 21.13
N ASP A 510 15.92 -20.14 21.26
CA ASP A 510 17.34 -19.93 20.92
C ASP A 510 18.32 -19.85 22.12
N LYS A 511 17.88 -20.17 23.34
CA LYS A 511 18.78 -20.24 24.51
C LYS A 511 18.68 -21.55 25.27
N LYS A 512 19.23 -22.60 24.67
CA LYS A 512 19.70 -23.80 25.40
C LYS A 512 21.18 -24.08 25.17
N LYS A 513 22.03 -23.40 25.96
CA LYS A 513 23.23 -24.02 26.52
C LYS A 513 23.75 -23.25 27.74
N GLU A 514 24.26 -24.06 28.66
CA GLU A 514 25.17 -23.74 29.77
C GLU A 514 24.62 -23.21 31.11
N ASN A 515 24.86 -24.07 32.11
CA ASN A 515 25.19 -23.83 33.51
C ASN A 515 24.06 -23.73 34.55
N GLU A 516 23.89 -24.86 35.22
CA GLU A 516 23.34 -25.00 36.57
C GLU A 516 24.30 -24.41 37.63
N GLU A 517 23.78 -24.26 38.85
CA GLU A 517 24.41 -23.86 40.14
C GLU A 517 24.31 -22.36 40.51
N GLY A 518 23.43 -22.07 41.47
CA GLY A 518 23.24 -20.71 42.02
C GLY A 518 22.02 -20.46 42.91
N GLU A 519 21.21 -21.46 43.27
CA GLU A 519 20.04 -21.23 44.15
C GLU A 519 20.45 -21.02 45.63
N LYS A 520 20.45 -19.76 46.09
CA LYS A 520 19.79 -19.27 47.33
C LYS A 520 20.26 -17.87 47.75
N GLU A 521 19.92 -16.84 46.99
CA GLU A 521 19.89 -15.46 47.50
C GLU A 521 18.88 -14.56 46.75
N GLY A 522 18.73 -14.72 45.42
CA GLY A 522 17.80 -13.96 44.56
C GLY A 522 16.30 -14.27 44.69
N ASP A 523 15.79 -14.53 45.91
CA ASP A 523 14.36 -14.70 46.23
C ASP A 523 13.82 -13.59 47.17
N LYS A 524 14.69 -12.65 47.59
CA LYS A 524 14.30 -11.39 48.24
C LYS A 524 14.28 -10.22 47.27
N GLU A 525 15.37 -9.99 46.51
CA GLU A 525 15.43 -8.92 45.50
C GLU A 525 14.28 -9.05 44.49
N ARG A 526 14.01 -10.27 43.98
CA ARG A 526 12.87 -10.55 43.10
C ARG A 526 11.48 -10.25 43.69
N LYS A 527 11.35 -10.13 45.02
CA LYS A 527 10.09 -9.73 45.70
C LYS A 527 10.04 -8.23 46.00
N GLU A 528 11.18 -7.54 46.00
CA GLU A 528 11.28 -6.09 46.03
C GLU A 528 11.00 -5.54 44.61
N GLU A 529 11.69 -6.05 43.58
CA GLU A 529 11.46 -5.74 42.15
C GLU A 529 10.01 -6.00 41.72
N ALA A 530 9.44 -7.16 42.09
CA ALA A 530 8.03 -7.46 41.79
C ALA A 530 7.04 -6.54 42.53
N ARG A 531 7.46 -5.83 43.59
CA ARG A 531 6.65 -4.82 44.27
C ARG A 531 6.80 -3.44 43.65
N GLU A 532 7.98 -3.09 43.14
CA GLU A 532 8.19 -1.86 42.37
C GLU A 532 7.46 -1.95 41.03
N LEU A 533 7.55 -3.08 40.30
CA LEU A 533 6.76 -3.34 39.10
C LEU A 533 5.23 -3.25 39.35
N GLN A 534 4.73 -3.78 40.46
CA GLN A 534 3.31 -3.65 40.83
C GLN A 534 2.92 -2.22 41.25
N GLN A 535 3.88 -1.41 41.69
CA GLN A 535 3.68 0.00 42.00
C GLN A 535 3.60 0.81 40.68
N GLU A 536 4.49 0.54 39.73
CA GLU A 536 4.47 1.13 38.38
C GLU A 536 3.23 0.75 37.57
N ASP A 537 2.80 -0.52 37.58
CA ASP A 537 1.57 -0.96 36.92
C ASP A 537 0.32 -0.25 37.52
N ALA A 538 0.26 -0.08 38.84
CA ALA A 538 -0.85 0.62 39.50
C ALA A 538 -0.85 2.14 39.20
N ASP A 539 0.33 2.76 39.11
CA ASP A 539 0.44 4.15 38.69
C ASP A 539 0.06 4.29 37.20
N ALA A 540 0.43 3.35 36.33
CA ALA A 540 0.04 3.30 34.92
C ALA A 540 -1.48 3.16 34.72
N GLU A 541 -2.18 2.33 35.51
CA GLU A 541 -3.65 2.23 35.47
C GLU A 541 -4.34 3.56 35.83
N SER A 542 -3.77 4.35 36.76
CA SER A 542 -4.32 5.66 37.11
C SER A 542 -4.10 6.73 36.05
N HIS A 543 -2.99 6.66 35.29
CA HIS A 543 -2.66 7.60 34.21
C HIS A 543 -3.37 7.25 32.89
N GLY A 544 -3.56 5.97 32.58
CA GLY A 544 -4.15 5.51 31.32
C GLY A 544 -5.56 6.05 31.04
N ASN A 545 -6.37 6.26 32.08
CA ASN A 545 -7.73 6.83 31.96
C ASN A 545 -7.73 8.32 31.58
N ILE A 546 -6.64 9.04 31.83
CA ILE A 546 -6.48 10.44 31.41
C ILE A 546 -5.87 10.50 30.00
N GLN A 547 -4.83 9.69 29.73
CA GLN A 547 -4.09 9.67 28.46
C GLN A 547 -4.95 9.24 27.25
N MET A 548 -5.87 8.28 27.43
CA MET A 548 -6.84 7.86 26.40
C MET A 548 -7.61 9.02 25.76
N ASN A 549 -7.83 10.12 26.50
CA ASN A 549 -8.58 11.27 26.02
C ASN A 549 -7.74 12.33 25.27
N GLU A 550 -6.42 12.33 25.44
CA GLU A 550 -5.50 13.29 24.76
C GLU A 550 -4.92 12.69 23.47
N TYR A 551 -4.49 11.43 23.53
CA TYR A 551 -3.89 10.73 22.39
C TYR A 551 -4.88 9.84 21.63
N GLY A 552 -6.16 9.86 22.02
CA GLY A 552 -7.23 9.19 21.31
C GLY A 552 -7.66 9.84 19.99
N PRO A 553 -8.65 9.23 19.30
CA PRO A 553 -9.32 9.83 18.16
C PRO A 553 -9.99 11.18 18.51
N GLY A 554 -10.01 12.08 17.53
CA GLY A 554 -10.75 13.34 17.60
C GLY A 554 -12.26 13.16 17.56
N LYS A 555 -12.97 14.30 17.61
CA LYS A 555 -14.44 14.36 17.72
C LYS A 555 -15.12 15.03 16.51
N GLU A 556 -14.37 15.44 15.49
CA GLU A 556 -14.91 16.06 14.28
C GLU A 556 -15.34 15.01 13.25
N ARG A 557 -14.62 13.88 13.17
CA ARG A 557 -14.95 12.69 12.35
C ARG A 557 -14.71 11.42 13.16
N SER A 558 -15.32 10.30 12.79
CA SER A 558 -15.15 9.00 13.44
C SER A 558 -14.04 8.15 12.80
N VAL A 559 -13.55 7.14 13.53
CA VAL A 559 -12.63 6.14 12.97
C VAL A 559 -13.32 5.37 11.84
N THR A 560 -14.60 5.02 11.96
CA THR A 560 -15.38 4.36 10.89
C THR A 560 -15.45 5.19 9.61
N GLU A 561 -15.49 6.53 9.69
CA GLU A 561 -15.44 7.41 8.51
C GLU A 561 -14.05 7.42 7.86
N TYR A 562 -12.98 7.31 8.66
CA TYR A 562 -11.63 7.10 8.13
C TYR A 562 -11.52 5.73 7.43
N GLU A 563 -12.03 4.68 8.07
CA GLU A 563 -12.02 3.30 7.54
C GLU A 563 -12.79 3.20 6.22
N LEU A 564 -13.96 3.85 6.14
CA LEU A 564 -14.73 4.02 4.90
C LEU A 564 -13.97 4.82 3.83
N PHE A 565 -13.33 5.93 4.21
CA PHE A 565 -12.59 6.79 3.28
C PHE A 565 -11.35 6.10 2.69
N ALA A 566 -10.60 5.36 3.51
CA ALA A 566 -9.38 4.65 3.13
C ALA A 566 -9.64 3.26 2.51
N GLY A 567 -10.84 2.70 2.68
CA GLY A 567 -11.15 1.31 2.33
C GLY A 567 -10.38 0.29 3.18
N LEU A 568 -10.12 0.63 4.44
CA LEU A 568 -9.37 -0.18 5.40
C LEU A 568 -10.23 -0.45 6.63
N LEU A 569 -10.41 -1.70 7.02
CA LEU A 569 -11.01 -2.07 8.31
C LEU A 569 -9.86 -2.41 9.26
N THR A 570 -9.34 -1.37 9.89
CA THR A 570 -8.06 -1.36 10.62
C THR A 570 -8.05 -2.34 11.78
N ARG A 571 -9.19 -2.49 12.49
CA ARG A 571 -9.35 -3.41 13.64
C ARG A 571 -9.13 -4.87 13.28
N GLU A 572 -9.49 -5.26 12.07
CA GLU A 572 -9.44 -6.66 11.61
C GLU A 572 -8.28 -6.90 10.64
N ALA A 573 -7.48 -5.86 10.36
CA ALA A 573 -6.44 -5.87 9.32
C ALA A 573 -7.00 -6.28 7.93
N ARG A 574 -8.22 -5.83 7.60
CA ARG A 574 -8.93 -6.15 6.34
C ARG A 574 -8.98 -4.91 5.45
N LEU A 575 -9.18 -5.09 4.14
CA LEU A 575 -9.22 -3.99 3.16
C LEU A 575 -10.24 -4.26 2.04
N LEU A 576 -10.76 -3.22 1.40
CA LEU A 576 -11.66 -3.35 0.25
C LEU A 576 -10.87 -3.74 -1.02
N PRO A 577 -11.44 -4.52 -1.97
CA PRO A 577 -10.72 -5.10 -3.10
C PRO A 577 -9.97 -4.11 -3.99
N PHE A 578 -10.45 -2.87 -4.12
CA PHE A 578 -9.77 -1.82 -4.91
C PHE A 578 -8.36 -1.46 -4.37
N ASN A 579 -8.07 -1.73 -3.10
CA ASN A 579 -6.71 -1.58 -2.54
C ASN A 579 -5.74 -2.69 -3.03
N VAL A 580 -6.24 -3.67 -3.80
CA VAL A 580 -5.48 -4.79 -4.41
C VAL A 580 -5.56 -4.76 -5.95
N GLU A 581 -6.77 -4.66 -6.50
CA GLU A 581 -7.08 -5.04 -7.89
C GLU A 581 -6.58 -4.08 -8.99
N GLU A 582 -6.50 -2.77 -8.72
CA GLU A 582 -6.00 -1.78 -9.69
C GLU A 582 -4.85 -0.93 -9.08
N PRO A 583 -3.62 -1.47 -9.05
CA PRO A 583 -2.48 -0.85 -8.38
C PRO A 583 -2.13 0.58 -8.80
N SER A 584 -2.17 0.96 -10.08
CA SER A 584 -1.73 2.30 -10.51
C SER A 584 -2.80 3.37 -10.31
N ALA A 585 -4.04 3.10 -10.75
CA ALA A 585 -5.11 4.10 -10.78
C ALA A 585 -5.61 4.52 -9.37
N TRP A 586 -5.77 3.57 -8.45
CA TRP A 586 -6.30 3.87 -7.11
C TRP A 586 -5.26 4.38 -6.13
N ARG A 587 -4.04 3.82 -6.16
CA ARG A 587 -2.97 4.22 -5.24
C ARG A 587 -2.61 5.70 -5.37
N GLN A 588 -2.81 6.25 -6.55
CA GLN A 588 -2.53 7.65 -6.88
C GLN A 588 -3.80 8.50 -7.02
N THR A 589 -4.96 7.96 -6.67
CA THR A 589 -6.21 8.71 -6.49
C THR A 589 -7.20 7.89 -5.67
N PRO A 590 -7.48 8.24 -4.39
CA PRO A 590 -8.57 7.66 -3.58
C PRO A 590 -10.00 7.90 -4.15
N MET A 591 -10.11 8.35 -5.40
CA MET A 591 -11.29 8.90 -6.06
C MET A 591 -11.52 8.29 -7.46
N ALA A 592 -10.62 7.41 -7.95
CA ALA A 592 -10.55 7.08 -9.38
C ALA A 592 -11.82 6.43 -9.95
N LEU A 593 -12.61 5.74 -9.12
CA LEU A 593 -13.96 5.28 -9.47
C LEU A 593 -14.95 5.71 -8.40
N LYS A 594 -16.23 5.78 -8.79
CA LYS A 594 -17.39 6.07 -7.91
C LYS A 594 -17.23 5.32 -6.60
N ALA A 595 -16.93 6.07 -5.54
CA ALA A 595 -16.61 5.48 -4.26
C ALA A 595 -17.74 4.55 -3.78
N PRO A 596 -17.42 3.34 -3.30
CA PRO A 596 -18.41 2.29 -3.14
C PRO A 596 -19.46 2.69 -2.12
N ILE A 597 -20.73 2.65 -2.56
CA ILE A 597 -21.89 2.95 -1.73
C ILE A 597 -22.41 1.63 -1.18
N PHE A 598 -22.37 1.48 0.14
CA PHE A 598 -22.92 0.33 0.86
C PHE A 598 -24.20 0.74 1.58
N ASP A 599 -25.28 -0.01 1.40
CA ASP A 599 -26.58 0.25 2.02
C ASP A 599 -26.57 -0.07 3.53
N SER A 600 -25.61 -0.89 4.00
CA SER A 600 -25.46 -1.23 5.42
C SER A 600 -24.01 -1.44 5.87
N GLU A 601 -23.75 -1.28 7.16
CA GLU A 601 -22.45 -1.60 7.80
C GLU A 601 -22.06 -3.06 7.56
N ARG A 602 -23.04 -3.96 7.53
CA ARG A 602 -22.81 -5.40 7.30
C ARG A 602 -22.29 -5.67 5.89
N GLU A 603 -22.89 -5.03 4.88
CA GLU A 603 -22.45 -5.13 3.48
C GLU A 603 -21.03 -4.59 3.30
N TRP A 604 -20.72 -3.44 3.92
CA TRP A 604 -19.36 -2.89 3.94
C TRP A 604 -18.36 -3.87 4.57
N ILE A 605 -18.65 -4.41 5.76
CA ILE A 605 -17.78 -5.40 6.43
C ILE A 605 -17.62 -6.67 5.59
N ASP A 606 -18.68 -7.16 4.95
CA ASP A 606 -18.63 -8.39 4.14
C ASP A 606 -17.86 -8.18 2.83
N ALA A 607 -17.79 -6.94 2.31
CA ALA A 607 -17.01 -6.61 1.12
C ALA A 607 -15.48 -6.55 1.33
N HIS A 608 -14.94 -6.65 2.55
CA HIS A 608 -13.48 -6.60 2.76
C HIS A 608 -12.80 -7.96 2.60
N LEU A 609 -11.69 -7.95 1.86
CA LEU A 609 -10.72 -9.03 1.81
C LEU A 609 -10.00 -9.19 3.16
N SER A 610 -9.80 -10.44 3.57
CA SER A 610 -9.10 -10.80 4.81
C SER A 610 -7.62 -11.12 4.56
N PRO A 611 -6.73 -10.83 5.52
CA PRO A 611 -5.31 -11.14 5.39
C PRO A 611 -5.05 -12.64 5.64
N TRP A 612 -4.25 -13.24 4.76
CA TRP A 612 -3.81 -14.63 4.87
C TRP A 612 -2.27 -14.71 4.86
N GLU A 613 -1.73 -15.72 5.54
CA GLU A 613 -0.36 -16.20 5.29
C GLU A 613 -0.42 -17.34 4.27
N LEU A 614 -0.01 -17.05 3.04
CA LEU A 614 -0.01 -18.03 1.96
C LEU A 614 1.35 -18.75 1.92
N CYS A 615 1.37 -20.01 2.34
CA CYS A 615 2.59 -20.83 2.39
C CYS A 615 2.62 -21.91 1.31
N PHE A 616 3.75 -21.97 0.62
CA PHE A 616 4.06 -22.93 -0.42
C PHE A 616 5.18 -23.86 0.00
N VAL A 617 5.17 -25.07 -0.56
CA VAL A 617 6.14 -26.13 -0.29
C VAL A 617 6.86 -26.46 -1.60
N ILE A 618 8.07 -25.92 -1.77
CA ILE A 618 8.94 -26.11 -2.93
C ILE A 618 9.69 -27.43 -2.76
N ASP A 619 9.17 -28.49 -3.36
CA ASP A 619 9.79 -29.82 -3.36
C ASP A 619 10.84 -29.95 -4.47
N ARG A 620 11.88 -30.76 -4.27
CA ARG A 620 12.93 -31.00 -5.28
C ARG A 620 12.38 -31.45 -6.65
N ARG A 621 11.22 -32.11 -6.69
CA ARG A 621 10.52 -32.56 -7.91
C ARG A 621 10.06 -31.41 -8.81
N PHE A 622 9.88 -30.20 -8.29
CA PHE A 622 9.46 -29.02 -9.07
C PHE A 622 10.44 -28.69 -10.22
N PHE A 623 11.71 -29.08 -10.09
CA PHE A 623 12.79 -28.66 -10.98
C PHE A 623 13.24 -29.72 -12.00
N GLY A 624 12.45 -30.78 -12.22
CA GLY A 624 12.71 -31.76 -13.29
C GLY A 624 14.04 -32.54 -13.22
N GLY A 625 14.80 -32.41 -12.12
CA GLY A 625 16.12 -33.03 -11.95
C GLY A 625 17.33 -32.17 -12.33
N ALA A 626 17.14 -30.88 -12.67
CA ALA A 626 18.25 -29.95 -12.91
C ALA A 626 19.05 -29.64 -11.61
N PRO A 627 20.27 -29.08 -11.70
CA PRO A 627 21.13 -28.82 -10.54
C PRO A 627 20.62 -27.66 -9.66
N LEU A 628 20.77 -27.76 -8.33
CA LEU A 628 20.29 -26.73 -7.38
C LEU A 628 20.89 -25.34 -7.60
N GLU A 629 22.13 -25.24 -8.09
CA GLU A 629 22.80 -23.95 -8.38
C GLU A 629 22.35 -23.31 -9.71
N ASP A 630 21.67 -24.08 -10.56
CA ASP A 630 21.13 -23.65 -11.85
C ASP A 630 19.79 -22.91 -11.71
N PHE A 631 19.16 -22.97 -10.52
CA PHE A 631 17.80 -22.46 -10.31
C PHE A 631 17.76 -20.95 -10.05
N THR A 632 16.80 -20.32 -10.70
CA THR A 632 16.32 -18.96 -10.48
C THR A 632 14.79 -19.04 -10.49
N LEU A 633 14.19 -19.50 -9.38
CA LEU A 633 12.75 -19.71 -9.24
C LEU A 633 12.04 -18.35 -9.19
N VAL A 634 11.26 -18.04 -10.24
CA VAL A 634 10.59 -16.75 -10.43
C VAL A 634 9.19 -16.98 -10.98
N LEU A 635 8.26 -17.38 -10.12
CA LEU A 635 6.87 -16.88 -10.10
C LEU A 635 6.15 -17.46 -8.88
N PHE A 636 5.68 -16.62 -7.97
CA PHE A 636 4.52 -16.95 -7.13
C PHE A 636 3.40 -16.01 -7.52
N ALA A 637 2.26 -16.55 -7.93
CA ALA A 637 1.04 -15.77 -8.07
C ALA A 637 -0.19 -16.45 -7.43
N LEU A 638 -1.08 -15.63 -6.90
CA LEU A 638 -2.46 -15.96 -6.54
C LEU A 638 -3.37 -15.53 -7.68
N GLN A 639 -4.29 -16.39 -8.10
CA GLN A 639 -5.29 -16.06 -9.10
C GLN A 639 -6.71 -16.38 -8.61
N GLU A 640 -7.67 -15.55 -9.00
CA GLU A 640 -9.11 -15.86 -8.96
C GLU A 640 -9.63 -15.93 -10.40
N GLY A 641 -10.15 -17.09 -10.80
CA GLY A 641 -10.43 -17.34 -12.23
C GLY A 641 -9.14 -17.29 -13.04
N ASP A 642 -8.99 -16.24 -13.85
CA ASP A 642 -7.78 -15.91 -14.64
C ASP A 642 -7.11 -14.60 -14.19
N THR A 643 -7.71 -13.85 -13.25
CA THR A 643 -7.17 -12.59 -12.72
C THR A 643 -6.07 -12.87 -11.70
N GLU A 644 -4.90 -12.23 -11.86
CA GLU A 644 -3.81 -12.27 -10.87
C GLU A 644 -4.07 -11.25 -9.76
N LEU A 645 -4.32 -11.74 -8.53
CA LEU A 645 -4.62 -10.91 -7.35
C LEU A 645 -3.38 -10.54 -6.53
N TYR A 646 -2.33 -11.36 -6.61
CA TYR A 646 -1.09 -11.13 -5.89
C TYR A 646 0.05 -11.81 -6.63
N ARG A 647 1.18 -11.12 -6.80
CA ARG A 647 2.43 -11.70 -7.30
C ARG A 647 3.60 -11.21 -6.48
N ARG A 648 4.50 -12.13 -6.11
CA ARG A 648 5.79 -11.81 -5.49
C ARG A 648 6.76 -12.97 -5.64
N ASP A 649 7.76 -12.79 -6.48
CA ASP A 649 8.78 -13.80 -6.77
C ASP A 649 9.69 -14.08 -5.55
N LEU A 650 10.63 -15.04 -5.62
CA LEU A 650 11.60 -15.24 -4.55
C LEU A 650 12.72 -14.21 -4.63
N THR A 651 13.22 -13.76 -3.49
CA THR A 651 14.52 -13.08 -3.42
C THR A 651 15.66 -14.09 -3.53
N ASP A 652 16.88 -13.63 -3.84
CA ASP A 652 18.06 -14.50 -3.86
C ASP A 652 18.38 -15.13 -2.48
N GLU A 653 18.03 -14.45 -1.39
CA GLU A 653 18.16 -14.97 -0.02
C GLU A 653 17.19 -16.13 0.26
N GLU A 654 15.93 -16.00 -0.16
CA GLU A 654 14.94 -17.08 -0.06
C GLU A 654 15.34 -18.27 -0.95
N LEU A 655 15.88 -17.98 -2.14
CA LEU A 655 16.44 -18.98 -3.05
C LEU A 655 17.58 -19.75 -2.41
N GLU A 656 18.60 -19.08 -1.85
CA GLU A 656 19.72 -19.79 -1.23
C GLU A 656 19.31 -20.53 0.05
N THR A 657 18.36 -19.97 0.82
CA THR A 657 17.75 -20.67 1.97
C THR A 657 17.10 -21.98 1.51
N CYS A 658 16.29 -21.95 0.45
CA CYS A 658 15.69 -23.16 -0.11
C CYS A 658 16.71 -24.11 -0.74
N ARG A 659 17.75 -23.61 -1.42
CA ARG A 659 18.87 -24.45 -1.89
C ARG A 659 19.53 -25.15 -0.71
N GLY A 660 19.80 -24.44 0.40
CA GLY A 660 20.34 -24.98 1.64
C GLY A 660 19.50 -26.13 2.21
N VAL A 661 18.20 -25.91 2.40
CA VAL A 661 17.24 -26.94 2.88
C VAL A 661 17.24 -28.16 1.96
N LEU A 662 17.15 -27.97 0.64
CA LEU A 662 17.14 -29.08 -0.34
C LEU A 662 18.51 -29.79 -0.47
N LYS A 663 19.63 -29.11 -0.11
CA LYS A 663 20.99 -29.68 -0.04
C LYS A 663 21.15 -30.58 1.21
N THR A 664 20.51 -30.29 2.35
CA THR A 664 20.64 -31.10 3.58
C THR A 664 19.86 -32.41 3.53
N GLY A 665 19.00 -32.61 2.53
CA GLY A 665 18.24 -33.84 2.30
C GLY A 665 16.78 -33.78 2.74
N ASP A 666 16.29 -32.60 3.17
CA ASP A 666 14.86 -32.36 3.31
C ASP A 666 14.17 -32.46 1.92
N PRO A 667 13.01 -33.14 1.80
CA PRO A 667 12.28 -33.18 0.54
C PRO A 667 11.82 -31.81 0.03
N ALA A 668 11.58 -30.81 0.89
CA ALA A 668 11.00 -29.53 0.47
C ALA A 668 11.34 -28.31 1.34
N CYS A 669 11.43 -27.14 0.71
CA CYS A 669 11.50 -25.84 1.36
C CYS A 669 10.10 -25.24 1.56
N ARG A 670 9.77 -24.72 2.75
CA ARG A 670 8.56 -23.91 2.96
C ARG A 670 8.87 -22.43 2.78
N VAL A 671 8.12 -21.75 1.92
CA VAL A 671 8.19 -20.30 1.70
C VAL A 671 6.80 -19.72 1.93
N CYS A 672 6.71 -18.66 2.74
CA CYS A 672 5.45 -18.03 3.10
C CYS A 672 5.37 -16.58 2.61
N ARG A 673 4.13 -16.13 2.38
CA ARG A 673 3.77 -14.78 1.98
C ARG A 673 2.70 -14.27 2.95
N PRO A 674 3.07 -13.50 4.00
CA PRO A 674 2.08 -12.84 4.86
C PRO A 674 1.43 -11.66 4.12
N ASN A 675 0.28 -11.20 4.62
CA ASN A 675 -0.49 -10.09 4.02
C ASN A 675 -0.93 -10.34 2.57
N VAL A 676 -1.33 -11.58 2.24
CA VAL A 676 -2.04 -11.88 0.99
C VAL A 676 -3.54 -11.73 1.25
N PHE A 677 -4.19 -10.79 0.57
CA PHE A 677 -5.60 -10.48 0.83
C PHE A 677 -6.52 -11.29 -0.08
N MET A 678 -7.46 -12.02 0.50
CA MET A 678 -8.43 -12.85 -0.23
C MET A 678 -9.82 -12.75 0.40
N ASP A 679 -10.85 -13.06 -0.38
CA ASP A 679 -12.21 -13.22 0.13
C ASP A 679 -12.25 -14.41 1.12
N THR A 680 -13.23 -14.37 2.02
CA THR A 680 -13.55 -15.47 2.95
C THR A 680 -14.71 -16.33 2.48
N ASP A 681 -15.39 -15.96 1.39
CA ASP A 681 -16.43 -16.79 0.75
C ASP A 681 -15.82 -18.12 0.25
N PRO A 682 -16.23 -19.28 0.80
CA PRO A 682 -15.70 -20.59 0.41
C PRO A 682 -16.14 -21.04 -0.99
N THR A 683 -16.98 -20.27 -1.70
CA THR A 683 -17.33 -20.50 -3.10
C THR A 683 -16.32 -19.90 -4.09
N LYS A 684 -15.40 -19.04 -3.62
CA LYS A 684 -14.33 -18.45 -4.42
C LYS A 684 -13.20 -19.46 -4.67
N GLU A 685 -13.00 -19.84 -5.93
CA GLU A 685 -11.92 -20.77 -6.32
C GLU A 685 -10.61 -20.03 -6.58
N TYR A 686 -9.77 -19.95 -5.54
CA TYR A 686 -8.40 -19.46 -5.65
C TYR A 686 -7.44 -20.52 -6.21
N LYS A 687 -6.60 -20.11 -7.16
CA LYS A 687 -5.52 -20.92 -7.74
C LYS A 687 -4.18 -20.31 -7.36
N TYR A 688 -3.19 -21.15 -7.08
CA TYR A 688 -1.79 -20.73 -7.05
C TYR A 688 -1.12 -20.98 -8.40
N VAL A 689 -0.12 -20.17 -8.71
CA VAL A 689 0.79 -20.36 -9.84
C VAL A 689 2.23 -20.43 -9.32
N LEU A 690 2.95 -21.44 -9.79
CA LEU A 690 4.39 -21.63 -9.56
C LEU A 690 5.08 -21.83 -10.91
N TRP A 691 6.06 -20.99 -11.22
CA TRP A 691 6.80 -21.10 -12.50
C TRP A 691 8.32 -21.09 -12.26
N PRO A 692 9.01 -22.23 -12.45
CA PRO A 692 10.46 -22.29 -12.29
C PRO A 692 11.19 -21.75 -13.52
N VAL A 693 12.29 -21.04 -13.28
CA VAL A 693 13.31 -20.73 -14.29
C VAL A 693 14.64 -21.36 -13.87
N THR A 694 15.44 -21.75 -14.86
CA THR A 694 16.84 -22.12 -14.66
C THR A 694 17.76 -21.40 -15.64
N LYS A 695 19.02 -21.18 -15.23
CA LYS A 695 20.04 -20.50 -16.03
C LYS A 695 20.38 -21.27 -17.31
N SER A 696 20.30 -22.61 -17.28
CA SER A 696 20.64 -23.45 -18.44
C SER A 696 19.48 -23.79 -19.39
N GLN A 697 18.22 -23.71 -18.94
CA GLN A 697 17.04 -24.13 -19.73
C GLN A 697 15.96 -23.04 -19.86
N GLY A 698 16.10 -21.91 -19.18
CA GLY A 698 15.07 -20.86 -19.15
C GLY A 698 13.83 -21.32 -18.39
N TRP A 699 12.65 -20.96 -18.91
CA TRP A 699 11.36 -21.27 -18.29
C TRP A 699 11.04 -22.77 -18.34
N LEU A 700 10.87 -23.38 -17.17
CA LEU A 700 10.35 -24.74 -17.05
C LEU A 700 8.81 -24.76 -17.14
N LYS A 701 8.20 -25.92 -16.95
CA LYS A 701 6.74 -26.07 -17.00
C LYS A 701 6.06 -25.27 -15.88
N LYS A 702 5.19 -24.33 -16.25
CA LYS A 702 4.25 -23.64 -15.36
C LYS A 702 3.37 -24.65 -14.61
N MET A 703 3.23 -24.49 -13.30
CA MET A 703 2.36 -25.28 -12.43
C MET A 703 1.25 -24.41 -11.89
N VAL A 704 0.02 -24.89 -12.00
CA VAL A 704 -1.19 -24.23 -11.49
C VAL A 704 -1.97 -25.27 -10.68
N GLY A 705 -2.50 -24.87 -9.52
CA GLY A 705 -3.30 -25.76 -8.69
C GLY A 705 -4.24 -24.99 -7.75
N PRO A 706 -5.29 -25.63 -7.23
CA PRO A 706 -6.21 -24.99 -6.30
C PRO A 706 -5.52 -24.73 -4.96
N ILE A 707 -5.80 -23.59 -4.35
CA ILE A 707 -5.47 -23.34 -2.95
C ILE A 707 -6.48 -24.08 -2.10
N LYS A 708 -5.97 -24.97 -1.24
CA LYS A 708 -6.77 -25.55 -0.16
C LYS A 708 -6.58 -24.68 1.07
N THR A 709 -7.63 -23.97 1.47
CA THR A 709 -7.74 -23.44 2.83
C THR A 709 -7.63 -24.62 3.79
N LEU A 710 -6.55 -24.63 4.57
CA LEU A 710 -6.43 -25.49 5.75
C LEU A 710 -7.15 -24.76 6.89
N GLU A 711 -8.25 -25.34 7.36
CA GLU A 711 -8.97 -24.91 8.58
C GLU A 711 -8.10 -25.06 9.84
#